data_AF-A0A2V9IGJ6-F1
#
_entry.id   AF-A0A2V9IGJ6-F1
#
_cell.length_a   1.000
_cell.length_b   1.000
_cell.length_c   1.000
_cell.angle_alpha   90.00
_cell.angle_beta   90.00
_cell.angle_gamma   90.00
#
_symmetry.space_group_name_H-M   'P 1'
#
loop_
_entity.id
_entity.type
_entity.pdbx_description
1 polymer ?
#
loop_
_entity_poly.entity_id
_entity_poly.type
_entity_poly.pdbx_seq_one_letter_code
_entity_poly.pdbx_strand_id
1 'polypeptide(L)'
;MSLLVPCAILGALCFMGAIQFGRFGLFIGNVEARPHGVGRAGAARSQEIKLGEARPGSLYAVTVWVKDAVQAQGKGAVRATVADASGTVAEKWLHSADLDFYLTLRPRARGPVTATLSAPEGTRLPDIGVAFKPVPMGGARPEPLAAHPTESVERPSAGNRQPTADNRSPAVIAAQPNSTWETAQRFEFGQTIYGSADERPYAPAPTEDAYAAMFKGFQWFRFTFHGAEPRLAYFVLNVTDRDVPLDVDIFQPGEYNGKADVVPYNDGEFIYQIEATQNYPGLYKFRTRILRPGDTYYVRVDANHPAWQLHTYDYPIPPYKDPRQAVRTGMDFLVNMGDTWLSNTPRRGSVALRTSMAYSETHLCIACHPTQFTTRGYLTAVHNGYPPIQRPAIEFLADRIYNNARPLYGEPDTNWVRVIYSARTVASRLPLLADMFEKNITHDPPRPKFAVPYANFLKIHYRDVKTMPGNETDGCEPEVSPFEIATQSWQTFDMLYRETGDKQWAGERDNVERLAVPYKPENMIDLNWKIHFLATIGRERYSKELDALIDQLYSYERPDGMWPYPFDKQARPADFISYHAILALALAGRRPETDEHLARAVDACLKAQRPEGSWEGDPVYQGFNTPFRATQFAVMALSTLYRGPREPTFITTLAPGGPTGPPGWNAGSPYPPTKLAANNLPRLLDQLDRFWDLAPEPALRQIRNVLLTSDQPLAREAAARALGHMADPSSIAPLITALGDSSKMVQSAAAWALRMILSRRQDAAPRGRALLAAALRSPDARRRWGATRLFNQHFKYLTDDPELLRALTERLNDPVPSVRFQAASGLWRWYYWKADDRDERAAILEALATRLNTETDGMVRRGLHESIYDVLDENTGYMEAWIRTASTQEDKDVISKGYEAVVRDQAVVLARVLRNSTALGREGILTALWDFHTRHMALPTL
;
A
#
# COMPACT_ATOMS: atom_id res chain seq x y z
N MET A 1 43.02 -6.92 -24.96
CA MET A 1 43.42 -8.20 -25.58
C MET A 1 43.48 -9.24 -24.47
N SER A 2 42.67 -10.29 -24.60
CA SER A 2 42.52 -11.48 -23.74
C SER A 2 41.84 -11.34 -22.36
N LEU A 3 40.75 -12.11 -22.23
CA LEU A 3 40.13 -12.73 -21.03
C LEU A 3 39.26 -11.88 -20.09
N LEU A 4 37.92 -12.00 -20.23
CA LEU A 4 37.01 -12.69 -19.29
C LEU A 4 35.53 -12.39 -19.62
N VAL A 5 34.80 -13.42 -20.08
CA VAL A 5 33.33 -13.49 -20.22
C VAL A 5 32.90 -14.84 -19.64
N PRO A 6 31.82 -14.88 -18.85
CA PRO A 6 30.77 -15.88 -19.11
C PRO A 6 29.37 -15.25 -18.93
N CYS A 7 28.41 -15.36 -19.87
CA CYS A 7 27.65 -16.52 -20.34
C CYS A 7 27.07 -17.40 -19.22
N ALA A 8 25.77 -17.28 -18.95
CA ALA A 8 24.98 -18.33 -18.31
C ALA A 8 23.47 -18.12 -18.56
N ILE A 9 22.85 -18.88 -19.47
CA ILE A 9 21.46 -19.40 -19.35
C ILE A 9 21.34 -20.73 -20.14
N LEU A 10 20.62 -21.69 -19.53
CA LEU A 10 19.86 -22.85 -20.05
C LEU A 10 20.50 -24.24 -20.10
N GLY A 11 19.91 -25.15 -19.30
CA GLY A 11 19.80 -26.57 -19.63
C GLY A 11 19.89 -27.53 -18.43
N ALA A 12 18.77 -27.81 -17.75
CA ALA A 12 18.64 -28.98 -16.88
C ALA A 12 17.41 -29.79 -17.29
N LEU A 13 17.65 -31.04 -17.70
CA LEU A 13 16.65 -32.07 -17.98
C LEU A 13 17.03 -33.34 -17.19
N CYS A 14 15.99 -33.95 -16.62
CA CYS A 14 15.90 -35.32 -16.07
C CYS A 14 16.57 -35.60 -14.71
N PHE A 15 15.75 -35.78 -13.67
CA PHE A 15 15.48 -37.11 -13.10
C PHE A 15 14.20 -37.07 -12.24
N MET A 16 13.22 -37.92 -12.59
CA MET A 16 12.09 -38.28 -11.73
C MET A 16 12.58 -39.14 -10.57
N GLY A 17 12.10 -38.85 -9.35
CA GLY A 17 12.23 -39.73 -8.19
C GLY A 17 11.30 -39.23 -7.08
N ALA A 18 10.17 -39.91 -6.90
CA ALA A 18 9.13 -39.59 -5.94
C ALA A 18 9.65 -39.55 -4.50
N ILE A 19 9.47 -38.42 -3.77
CA ILE A 19 9.53 -38.38 -2.30
C ILE A 19 8.46 -37.39 -1.80
N GLN A 20 7.71 -37.85 -0.79
CA GLN A 20 6.57 -37.22 -0.14
C GLN A 20 6.88 -35.83 0.43
N PHE A 21 6.01 -34.85 0.16
CA PHE A 21 6.03 -33.54 0.81
C PHE A 21 5.46 -33.64 2.23
N GLY A 22 6.37 -33.68 3.22
CA GLY A 22 6.05 -33.42 4.62
C GLY A 22 6.06 -31.91 4.89
N ARG A 23 4.93 -31.40 5.37
CA ARG A 23 4.73 -30.02 5.83
C ARG A 23 5.61 -29.72 7.06
N PHE A 24 6.45 -28.70 6.99
CA PHE A 24 7.08 -28.11 8.17
C PHE A 24 6.07 -27.18 8.87
N GLY A 25 5.50 -27.67 9.98
CA GLY A 25 4.86 -26.81 10.97
C GLY A 25 5.94 -26.17 11.84
N LEU A 26 5.95 -24.83 11.90
CA LEU A 26 6.79 -24.10 12.86
C LEU A 26 6.24 -24.35 14.27
N PHE A 27 6.96 -25.13 15.06
CA PHE A 27 6.71 -25.31 16.48
C PHE A 27 7.45 -24.26 17.30
N ILE A 28 6.69 -23.55 18.14
CA ILE A 28 7.21 -22.88 19.34
C ILE A 28 7.31 -23.96 20.42
N GLY A 29 8.49 -24.55 20.56
CA GLY A 29 8.83 -25.39 21.71
C GLY A 29 9.16 -24.49 22.90
N ASN A 30 8.47 -24.69 24.03
CA ASN A 30 8.85 -24.10 25.31
C ASN A 30 10.27 -24.56 25.67
N VAL A 31 11.26 -23.68 25.55
CA VAL A 31 12.57 -23.87 26.16
C VAL A 31 12.44 -23.49 27.64
N GLU A 32 12.31 -24.48 28.51
CA GLU A 32 12.54 -24.30 29.94
C GLU A 32 14.02 -23.93 30.16
N ALA A 33 14.27 -22.64 30.35
CA ALA A 33 15.56 -22.16 30.84
C ALA A 33 15.75 -22.64 32.29
N ARG A 34 16.76 -23.47 32.53
CA ARG A 34 17.20 -23.83 33.88
C ARG A 34 17.65 -22.56 34.65
N PRO A 35 17.25 -22.38 35.91
CA PRO A 35 17.61 -21.19 36.68
C PRO A 35 19.07 -21.29 37.15
N HIS A 36 19.95 -20.48 36.60
CA HIS A 36 21.27 -20.25 37.18
C HIS A 36 21.19 -19.13 38.23
N GLY A 37 21.49 -19.50 39.49
CA GLY A 37 22.02 -18.62 40.53
C GLY A 37 21.16 -17.43 40.96
N VAL A 38 20.29 -17.64 41.96
CA VAL A 38 19.57 -16.56 42.66
C VAL A 38 20.55 -15.77 43.52
N GLY A 39 21.13 -14.71 42.96
CA GLY A 39 21.47 -13.52 43.73
C GLY A 39 20.17 -12.79 44.08
N ARG A 40 20.01 -12.34 45.33
CA ARG A 40 18.84 -11.59 45.81
C ARG A 40 18.58 -10.39 44.87
N ALA A 41 17.58 -10.51 43.99
CA ALA A 41 17.05 -9.39 43.22
C ALA A 41 16.27 -8.47 44.16
N GLY A 42 16.59 -7.19 44.18
CA GLY A 42 15.78 -6.18 44.87
C GLY A 42 14.39 -6.10 44.21
N ALA A 43 13.38 -5.72 45.00
CA ALA A 43 12.00 -5.72 44.56
C ALA A 43 11.80 -4.73 43.39
N ALA A 44 11.29 -5.23 42.25
CA ALA A 44 10.89 -4.40 41.12
C ALA A 44 9.90 -3.30 41.56
N ARG A 45 10.11 -2.07 41.09
CA ARG A 45 9.21 -0.96 41.41
C ARG A 45 7.94 -1.10 40.57
N SER A 46 6.81 -1.28 41.25
CA SER A 46 5.49 -1.41 40.61
C SER A 46 4.54 -0.33 41.13
N GLN A 47 3.71 0.21 40.24
CA GLN A 47 2.64 1.14 40.56
C GLN A 47 1.35 0.64 39.92
N GLU A 48 0.37 0.29 40.74
CA GLU A 48 -0.97 -0.08 40.28
C GLU A 48 -1.91 1.12 40.33
N ILE A 49 -2.74 1.27 39.30
CA ILE A 49 -3.73 2.33 39.18
C ILE A 49 -5.08 1.69 38.92
N LYS A 50 -6.03 1.90 39.85
CA LYS A 50 -7.43 1.52 39.62
C LYS A 50 -8.07 2.50 38.64
N LEU A 51 -8.45 2.00 37.47
CA LEU A 51 -9.02 2.81 36.38
C LEU A 51 -10.54 3.04 36.55
N GLY A 52 -11.26 2.02 37.01
CA GLY A 52 -12.71 2.07 37.16
C GLY A 52 -13.33 0.69 37.38
N GLU A 53 -14.65 0.63 37.37
CA GLU A 53 -15.42 -0.63 37.44
C GLU A 53 -15.98 -0.97 36.05
N ALA A 54 -15.71 -2.17 35.58
CA ALA A 54 -16.22 -2.67 34.31
C ALA A 54 -17.31 -3.74 34.52
N ARG A 55 -18.17 -3.91 33.51
CA ARG A 55 -19.26 -4.88 33.53
C ARG A 55 -19.23 -5.72 32.24
N PRO A 56 -19.49 -7.04 32.31
CA PRO A 56 -19.71 -7.85 31.12
C PRO A 56 -20.83 -7.30 30.25
N GLY A 57 -20.72 -7.49 28.94
CA GLY A 57 -21.69 -6.95 27.96
C GLY A 57 -21.52 -5.45 27.67
N SER A 58 -20.38 -4.86 28.04
CA SER A 58 -19.96 -3.49 27.69
C SER A 58 -18.55 -3.52 27.09
N LEU A 59 -18.18 -2.47 26.36
CA LEU A 59 -16.83 -2.26 25.86
C LEU A 59 -16.24 -0.98 26.48
N TYR A 60 -14.92 -0.96 26.69
CA TYR A 60 -14.21 0.19 27.25
C TYR A 60 -12.92 0.46 26.47
N ALA A 61 -12.72 1.69 26.01
CA ALA A 61 -11.45 2.14 25.48
C ALA A 61 -10.49 2.41 26.65
N VAL A 62 -9.35 1.70 26.65
CA VAL A 62 -8.28 1.87 27.64
C VAL A 62 -7.08 2.47 26.93
N THR A 63 -6.48 3.51 27.50
CA THR A 63 -5.22 4.07 27.01
C THR A 63 -4.31 4.38 28.18
N VAL A 64 -3.10 3.85 28.14
CA VAL A 64 -2.00 4.21 29.05
C VAL A 64 -0.92 4.88 28.22
N TRP A 65 -0.46 6.07 28.59
CA TRP A 65 0.58 6.76 27.80
C TRP A 65 1.59 7.49 28.68
N VAL A 66 2.81 7.59 28.18
CA VAL A 66 3.86 8.44 28.74
C VAL A 66 3.60 9.89 28.34
N LYS A 67 3.53 10.79 29.32
CA LYS A 67 3.25 12.22 29.10
C LYS A 67 4.42 12.92 28.40
N ASP A 68 5.64 12.67 28.88
CA ASP A 68 6.87 13.24 28.33
C ASP A 68 7.81 12.14 27.83
N ALA A 69 8.05 12.11 26.52
CA ALA A 69 8.91 11.12 25.87
C ALA A 69 10.35 11.14 26.41
N VAL A 70 10.82 12.27 26.95
CA VAL A 70 12.17 12.39 27.52
C VAL A 70 12.34 11.50 28.76
N GLN A 71 11.27 11.25 29.51
CA GLN A 71 11.31 10.43 30.71
C GLN A 71 11.40 8.91 30.41
N ALA A 72 11.19 8.50 29.15
CA ALA A 72 11.18 7.10 28.70
C ALA A 72 12.39 6.75 27.80
N GLN A 73 13.49 7.49 27.92
CA GLN A 73 14.72 7.31 27.14
C GLN A 73 15.70 6.28 27.76
N GLY A 74 16.66 5.80 26.96
CA GLY A 74 17.70 4.87 27.40
C GLY A 74 17.18 3.49 27.76
N LYS A 75 17.62 2.91 28.88
CA LYS A 75 17.10 1.63 29.41
C LYS A 75 15.75 1.76 30.13
N GLY A 76 15.12 2.94 30.11
CA GLY A 76 13.93 3.28 30.87
C GLY A 76 12.61 2.72 30.34
N ALA A 77 12.59 1.50 29.80
CA ALA A 77 11.36 0.85 29.37
C ALA A 77 10.51 0.47 30.59
N VAL A 78 9.20 0.72 30.51
CA VAL A 78 8.24 0.38 31.56
C VAL A 78 7.17 -0.54 31.01
N ARG A 79 6.94 -1.66 31.68
CA ARG A 79 5.90 -2.62 31.30
C ARG A 79 4.56 -2.13 31.83
N ALA A 80 3.63 -1.84 30.92
CA ALA A 80 2.25 -1.52 31.21
C ALA A 80 1.40 -2.78 31.04
N THR A 81 0.66 -3.14 32.07
CA THR A 81 -0.25 -4.30 32.10
C THR A 81 -1.66 -3.80 32.37
N VAL A 82 -2.63 -4.18 31.54
CA VAL A 82 -4.06 -3.92 31.75
C VAL A 82 -4.72 -5.21 32.21
N ALA A 83 -5.44 -5.14 33.32
CA ALA A 83 -6.16 -6.26 33.91
C ALA A 83 -7.62 -5.92 34.17
N ASP A 84 -8.51 -6.90 34.01
CA ASP A 84 -9.88 -6.85 34.51
C ASP A 84 -10.02 -7.69 35.78
N ALA A 85 -11.24 -7.84 36.30
CA ALA A 85 -11.49 -8.61 37.51
C ALA A 85 -11.10 -10.11 37.42
N SER A 86 -10.83 -10.63 36.21
CA SER A 86 -10.38 -11.99 35.97
C SER A 86 -8.85 -12.09 35.74
N GLY A 87 -8.11 -10.98 35.91
CA GLY A 87 -6.66 -10.93 35.81
C GLY A 87 -6.16 -10.17 34.58
N THR A 88 -4.90 -10.40 34.20
CA THR A 88 -4.28 -9.74 33.04
C THR A 88 -5.06 -10.03 31.76
N VAL A 89 -5.26 -8.98 30.95
CA VAL A 89 -5.87 -9.05 29.62
C VAL A 89 -4.79 -8.91 28.56
N ALA A 90 -3.96 -7.87 28.66
CA ALA A 90 -2.85 -7.63 27.75
C ALA A 90 -1.78 -6.74 28.41
N GLU A 91 -0.58 -6.76 27.84
CA GLU A 91 0.56 -6.02 28.36
C GLU A 91 1.58 -5.71 27.27
N LYS A 92 2.37 -4.66 27.50
CA LYS A 92 3.37 -4.17 26.56
C LYS A 92 4.40 -3.28 27.25
N TRP A 93 5.59 -3.16 26.66
CA TRP A 93 6.60 -2.21 27.10
C TRP A 93 6.41 -0.84 26.44
N LEU A 94 6.43 0.20 27.26
CA LEU A 94 6.43 1.60 26.85
C LEU A 94 7.85 2.18 26.94
N HIS A 95 8.27 2.89 25.90
CA HIS A 95 9.59 3.53 25.78
C HIS A 95 9.58 4.65 24.73
N SER A 96 10.71 5.33 24.53
CA SER A 96 10.80 6.50 23.62
C SER A 96 10.40 6.27 22.15
N ALA A 97 10.33 5.02 21.66
CA ALA A 97 9.80 4.69 20.34
C ALA A 97 8.42 4.01 20.36
N ASP A 98 7.81 3.88 21.55
CA ASP A 98 6.47 3.33 21.75
C ASP A 98 5.84 3.89 23.04
N LEU A 99 5.18 5.05 22.94
CA LEU A 99 4.84 5.89 24.09
C LEU A 99 3.43 5.70 24.65
N ASP A 100 2.64 4.81 24.07
CA ASP A 100 1.26 4.53 24.48
C ASP A 100 0.92 3.05 24.31
N PHE A 101 -0.07 2.61 25.07
CA PHE A 101 -0.71 1.32 24.96
C PHE A 101 -2.22 1.51 24.94
N TYR A 102 -2.83 1.27 23.78
CA TYR A 102 -4.27 1.31 23.57
C TYR A 102 -4.85 -0.11 23.42
N LEU A 103 -6.01 -0.36 24.01
CA LEU A 103 -6.84 -1.50 23.62
C LEU A 103 -8.33 -1.22 23.92
N THR A 104 -9.21 -1.86 23.16
CA THR A 104 -10.63 -1.94 23.53
C THR A 104 -10.82 -3.16 24.41
N LEU A 105 -11.28 -2.96 25.65
CA LEU A 105 -11.51 -4.01 26.63
C LEU A 105 -12.95 -4.50 26.56
N ARG A 106 -13.12 -5.81 26.42
CA ARG A 106 -14.36 -6.57 26.67
C ARG A 106 -14.20 -7.33 28.00
N PRO A 107 -14.80 -6.85 29.10
CA PRO A 107 -14.59 -7.42 30.43
C PRO A 107 -15.10 -8.86 30.54
N ARG A 108 -14.31 -9.75 31.15
CA ARG A 108 -14.67 -11.15 31.44
C ARG A 108 -15.62 -11.26 32.63
N ALA A 109 -15.38 -10.45 33.66
CA ALA A 109 -16.18 -10.43 34.87
C ALA A 109 -16.47 -8.99 35.30
N ARG A 110 -17.50 -8.83 36.14
CA ARG A 110 -17.79 -7.54 36.77
C ARG A 110 -16.73 -7.28 37.84
N GLY A 111 -16.15 -6.09 37.84
CA GLY A 111 -15.24 -5.66 38.90
C GLY A 111 -14.22 -4.61 38.43
N PRO A 112 -13.15 -4.41 39.22
CA PRO A 112 -12.17 -3.37 38.94
C PRO A 112 -11.37 -3.67 37.68
N VAL A 113 -11.05 -2.61 36.93
CA VAL A 113 -10.02 -2.61 35.89
C VAL A 113 -8.82 -1.86 36.43
N THR A 114 -7.62 -2.43 36.28
CA THR A 114 -6.37 -1.83 36.73
C THR A 114 -5.38 -1.69 35.58
N ALA A 115 -4.56 -0.65 35.65
CA ALA A 115 -3.34 -0.51 34.88
C ALA A 115 -2.15 -0.56 35.84
N THR A 116 -1.23 -1.50 35.61
CA THR A 116 -0.03 -1.67 36.43
C THR A 116 1.18 -1.29 35.60
N LEU A 117 2.01 -0.40 36.13
CA LEU A 117 3.32 -0.09 35.59
C LEU A 117 4.38 -0.81 36.41
N SER A 118 5.26 -1.53 35.75
CA SER A 118 6.42 -2.16 36.38
C SER A 118 7.69 -1.84 35.62
N ALA A 119 8.77 -1.59 36.36
CA ALA A 119 10.07 -1.32 35.78
C ALA A 119 11.19 -2.07 36.52
N PRO A 120 12.31 -2.37 35.85
CA PRO A 120 13.50 -2.93 36.49
C PRO A 120 14.01 -2.05 37.64
N GLU A 121 14.75 -2.66 38.58
CA GLU A 121 15.36 -1.95 39.69
C GLU A 121 16.30 -0.82 39.19
N GLY A 122 16.16 0.37 39.77
CA GLY A 122 16.91 1.57 39.36
C GLY A 122 16.28 2.38 38.22
N THR A 123 15.22 1.91 37.56
CA THR A 123 14.47 2.68 36.56
C THR A 123 13.43 3.60 37.23
N ARG A 124 13.48 4.89 36.92
CA ARG A 124 12.45 5.85 37.35
C ARG A 124 11.19 5.64 36.51
N LEU A 125 10.03 5.47 37.17
CA LEU A 125 8.75 5.44 36.48
C LEU A 125 8.45 6.83 35.87
N PRO A 126 8.09 6.92 34.57
CA PRO A 126 7.71 8.17 33.95
C PRO A 126 6.32 8.61 34.41
N ASP A 127 6.05 9.89 34.24
CA ASP A 127 4.71 10.45 34.41
C ASP A 127 3.80 9.89 33.32
N ILE A 128 2.77 9.17 33.76
CA ILE A 128 1.78 8.57 32.85
C ILE A 128 0.44 9.27 32.92
N GLY A 129 -0.27 9.23 31.79
CA GLY A 129 -1.70 9.44 31.73
C GLY A 129 -2.42 8.10 31.55
N VAL A 130 -3.66 8.04 32.05
CA VAL A 130 -4.56 6.92 31.86
C VAL A 130 -5.94 7.43 31.44
N ALA A 131 -6.57 6.72 30.52
CA ALA A 131 -7.94 6.94 30.11
C ALA A 131 -8.70 5.61 30.12
N PHE A 132 -9.89 5.64 30.72
CA PHE A 132 -10.82 4.52 30.77
C PHE A 132 -12.20 5.05 30.43
N LYS A 133 -12.65 4.81 29.20
CA LYS A 133 -13.89 5.40 28.66
C LYS A 133 -14.82 4.31 28.15
N PRO A 134 -16.12 4.32 28.52
CA PRO A 134 -17.06 3.39 27.93
C PRO A 134 -17.16 3.64 26.43
N VAL A 135 -17.17 2.57 25.63
CA VAL A 135 -17.40 2.67 24.18
C VAL A 135 -18.91 2.77 23.95
N PRO A 136 -19.40 3.85 23.31
CA PRO A 136 -20.83 4.03 23.11
C PRO A 136 -21.33 3.07 22.02
N MET A 137 -22.30 2.20 22.35
CA MET A 137 -22.82 1.15 21.45
C MET A 137 -24.23 1.45 20.89
N GLY A 138 -24.80 2.63 21.13
CA GLY A 138 -26.10 3.02 20.59
C GLY A 138 -27.28 2.13 21.03
N GLY A 139 -27.18 1.47 22.18
CA GLY A 139 -28.19 0.53 22.69
C GLY A 139 -27.92 -0.94 22.32
N ALA A 140 -26.99 -1.23 21.41
CA ALA A 140 -26.52 -2.59 21.17
C ALA A 140 -25.74 -3.11 22.39
N ARG A 141 -25.96 -4.37 22.77
CA ARG A 141 -25.17 -5.03 23.81
C ARG A 141 -24.09 -5.89 23.15
N PRO A 142 -22.81 -5.61 23.39
CA PRO A 142 -21.73 -6.55 23.11
C PRO A 142 -22.06 -7.94 23.65
N GLU A 143 -21.74 -8.96 22.87
CA GLU A 143 -21.95 -10.33 23.29
C GLU A 143 -21.08 -10.65 24.52
N PRO A 144 -21.60 -11.34 25.55
CA PRO A 144 -20.79 -11.80 26.67
C PRO A 144 -19.70 -12.78 26.18
N LEU A 145 -18.55 -12.78 26.85
CA LEU A 145 -17.55 -13.85 26.66
C LEU A 145 -18.17 -15.16 27.13
N ALA A 146 -18.26 -16.17 26.24
CA ALA A 146 -18.73 -17.50 26.61
C ALA A 146 -17.78 -18.11 27.64
N ALA A 147 -18.33 -18.76 28.68
CA ALA A 147 -17.53 -19.29 29.77
C ALA A 147 -16.66 -20.50 29.37
N HIS A 148 -17.02 -21.25 28.31
CA HIS A 148 -16.28 -22.44 27.84
C HIS A 148 -16.42 -22.67 26.32
N PRO A 149 -15.40 -23.24 25.62
CA PRO A 149 -15.45 -23.51 24.17
C PRO A 149 -16.37 -24.67 23.74
N THR A 150 -16.94 -25.43 24.68
CA THR A 150 -17.58 -26.74 24.41
C THR A 150 -19.08 -26.83 24.70
N GLU A 151 -19.74 -25.76 25.13
CA GLU A 151 -21.19 -25.83 25.35
C GLU A 151 -21.97 -25.51 24.06
N SER A 152 -22.39 -26.61 23.44
CA SER A 152 -23.59 -26.85 22.63
C SER A 152 -24.25 -25.67 21.92
N VAL A 153 -24.49 -25.91 20.63
CA VAL A 153 -25.55 -25.35 19.78
C VAL A 153 -26.85 -25.11 20.56
N GLU A 154 -26.99 -23.94 21.20
CA GLU A 154 -28.32 -23.45 21.55
C GLU A 154 -28.99 -22.96 20.26
N ARG A 155 -29.91 -23.79 19.75
CA ARG A 155 -30.91 -23.33 18.79
C ARG A 155 -31.57 -22.07 19.36
N PRO A 156 -31.78 -21.01 18.56
CA PRO A 156 -32.49 -19.83 19.03
C PRO A 156 -33.86 -20.27 19.54
N SER A 157 -34.17 -19.94 20.80
CA SER A 157 -35.52 -20.10 21.32
C SER A 157 -36.48 -19.30 20.44
N ALA A 158 -37.58 -19.95 20.03
CA ALA A 158 -38.55 -19.49 19.03
C ALA A 158 -39.35 -18.22 19.43
N GLY A 159 -38.84 -17.38 20.33
CA GLY A 159 -39.51 -16.19 20.85
C GLY A 159 -38.78 -14.86 20.66
N ASN A 160 -37.49 -14.85 20.28
CA ASN A 160 -36.80 -13.60 19.98
C ASN A 160 -36.92 -13.29 18.49
N ARG A 161 -37.71 -12.25 18.16
CA ARG A 161 -37.72 -11.64 16.82
C ARG A 161 -36.26 -11.47 16.36
N GLN A 162 -35.90 -12.13 15.26
CA GLN A 162 -34.69 -11.77 14.51
C GLN A 162 -34.71 -10.24 14.34
N PRO A 163 -33.62 -9.52 14.69
CA PRO A 163 -33.50 -8.13 14.32
C PRO A 163 -33.73 -8.05 12.81
N THR A 164 -34.69 -7.24 12.38
CA THR A 164 -34.82 -6.88 10.97
C THR A 164 -33.47 -6.40 10.45
N ALA A 165 -33.18 -6.65 9.17
CA ALA A 165 -31.88 -6.31 8.56
C ALA A 165 -31.43 -4.84 8.84
N ASP A 166 -32.39 -3.93 9.02
CA ASP A 166 -32.19 -2.51 9.35
C ASP A 166 -31.60 -2.22 10.76
N ASN A 167 -31.54 -3.19 11.68
CA ASN A 167 -31.17 -2.93 13.08
C ASN A 167 -29.84 -3.59 13.52
N ARG A 168 -29.10 -4.22 12.61
CA ARG A 168 -27.75 -4.75 12.90
C ARG A 168 -26.71 -3.63 12.75
N SER A 169 -25.74 -3.59 13.67
CA SER A 169 -24.63 -2.64 13.59
C SER A 169 -23.87 -2.85 12.26
N PRO A 170 -23.54 -1.81 11.49
CA PRO A 170 -22.79 -1.96 10.24
C PRO A 170 -21.34 -2.38 10.47
N ALA A 171 -20.87 -2.30 11.72
CA ALA A 171 -19.48 -2.51 12.07
C ALA A 171 -19.32 -3.17 13.45
N VAL A 172 -18.12 -3.72 13.67
CA VAL A 172 -17.67 -4.31 14.93
C VAL A 172 -16.38 -3.62 15.37
N ILE A 173 -16.25 -3.36 16.68
CA ILE A 173 -14.98 -2.88 17.28
C ILE A 173 -14.21 -4.10 17.79
N ALA A 174 -12.99 -4.30 17.30
CA ALA A 174 -12.10 -5.34 17.81
C ALA A 174 -11.81 -5.10 19.30
N ALA A 175 -11.97 -6.13 20.13
CA ALA A 175 -11.86 -6.01 21.58
C ALA A 175 -11.23 -7.25 22.24
N GLN A 176 -10.33 -6.98 23.18
CA GLN A 176 -9.64 -7.99 23.97
C GLN A 176 -10.52 -8.52 25.12
N PRO A 177 -10.41 -9.81 25.49
CA PRO A 177 -9.54 -10.83 24.91
C PRO A 177 -10.08 -11.36 23.56
N ASN A 178 -9.20 -11.46 22.57
CA ASN A 178 -9.42 -12.13 21.28
C ASN A 178 -8.11 -12.64 20.64
N SER A 179 -7.09 -12.95 21.44
CA SER A 179 -5.73 -13.25 20.95
C SER A 179 -5.52 -14.68 20.46
N THR A 180 -6.51 -15.56 20.63
CA THR A 180 -6.47 -16.97 20.21
C THR A 180 -7.76 -17.36 19.49
N TRP A 181 -7.73 -18.45 18.72
CA TRP A 181 -8.93 -18.90 18.00
C TRP A 181 -10.07 -19.32 18.95
N GLU A 182 -9.76 -19.81 20.15
CA GLU A 182 -10.75 -20.15 21.18
C GLU A 182 -11.48 -18.93 21.73
N THR A 183 -10.78 -17.79 21.77
CA THR A 183 -11.32 -16.50 22.22
C THR A 183 -11.83 -15.63 21.08
N ALA A 184 -11.90 -16.17 19.87
CA ALA A 184 -12.24 -15.44 18.66
C ALA A 184 -13.54 -14.62 18.80
N GLN A 185 -13.44 -13.34 18.49
CA GLN A 185 -14.57 -12.42 18.56
C GLN A 185 -15.57 -12.69 17.43
N ARG A 186 -16.85 -12.80 17.77
CA ARG A 186 -17.91 -12.99 16.78
C ARG A 186 -18.15 -11.71 15.96
N PHE A 187 -18.38 -11.89 14.67
CA PHE A 187 -18.89 -10.87 13.77
C PHE A 187 -19.77 -11.54 12.70
N GLU A 188 -20.53 -10.73 11.96
CA GLU A 188 -21.30 -11.17 10.80
C GLU A 188 -20.55 -10.81 9.52
N PHE A 189 -20.52 -11.72 8.55
CA PHE A 189 -19.95 -11.44 7.24
C PHE A 189 -20.64 -10.22 6.60
N GLY A 190 -19.84 -9.29 6.07
CA GLY A 190 -20.28 -8.00 5.58
C GLY A 190 -20.17 -6.84 6.59
N GLN A 191 -19.97 -7.11 7.89
CA GLN A 191 -19.59 -6.06 8.83
C GLN A 191 -18.13 -5.66 8.65
N THR A 192 -17.84 -4.36 8.70
CA THR A 192 -16.46 -3.88 8.80
C THR A 192 -15.97 -4.03 10.23
N ILE A 193 -14.77 -4.57 10.43
CA ILE A 193 -14.12 -4.62 11.74
C ILE A 193 -13.14 -3.46 11.85
N TYR A 194 -13.30 -2.62 12.86
CA TYR A 194 -12.37 -1.55 13.19
C TYR A 194 -11.59 -1.92 14.44
N GLY A 195 -10.26 -1.83 14.39
CA GLY A 195 -9.41 -2.26 15.50
C GLY A 195 -8.10 -1.50 15.62
N SER A 196 -7.42 -1.82 16.71
CA SER A 196 -6.03 -1.46 16.97
C SER A 196 -5.29 -2.74 17.31
N ALA A 197 -4.05 -2.89 16.86
CA ALA A 197 -3.19 -4.04 17.18
C ALA A 197 -2.02 -3.59 18.08
N ASP A 198 -2.28 -2.67 19.00
CA ASP A 198 -1.24 -2.05 19.82
C ASP A 198 -0.71 -2.98 20.93
N GLU A 199 -1.29 -4.18 21.09
CA GLU A 199 -0.71 -5.26 21.90
C GLU A 199 0.61 -5.76 21.30
N ARG A 200 0.80 -5.61 19.99
CA ARG A 200 2.09 -5.75 19.34
C ARG A 200 2.90 -4.46 19.57
N PRO A 201 4.18 -4.55 19.99
CA PRO A 201 5.01 -3.36 20.10
C PRO A 201 5.18 -2.69 18.73
N TYR A 202 4.98 -1.38 18.67
CA TYR A 202 5.26 -0.55 17.50
C TYR A 202 6.75 -0.58 17.16
N ALA A 203 7.57 -0.62 18.22
CA ALA A 203 8.98 -0.95 18.21
C ALA A 203 9.29 -1.80 19.46
N PRO A 204 9.92 -2.98 19.34
CA PRO A 204 10.33 -3.76 20.51
C PRO A 204 11.20 -2.94 21.45
N ALA A 205 11.04 -3.12 22.77
CA ALA A 205 11.94 -2.48 23.72
C ALA A 205 13.36 -3.09 23.62
N PRO A 206 14.44 -2.32 23.94
CA PRO A 206 15.81 -2.83 23.86
C PRO A 206 16.10 -4.09 24.68
N THR A 207 15.27 -4.36 25.69
CA THR A 207 15.39 -5.51 26.61
C THR A 207 14.54 -6.70 26.20
N GLU A 208 13.69 -6.58 25.17
CA GLU A 208 12.85 -7.67 24.67
C GLU A 208 13.56 -8.46 23.57
N ASP A 209 13.23 -9.75 23.47
CA ASP A 209 13.51 -10.51 22.25
C ASP A 209 12.66 -9.94 21.11
N ALA A 210 13.31 -9.32 20.13
CA ALA A 210 12.63 -8.62 19.06
C ALA A 210 11.77 -9.56 18.20
N TYR A 211 12.19 -10.81 17.99
CA TYR A 211 11.43 -11.77 17.19
C TYR A 211 10.15 -12.17 17.94
N ALA A 212 10.26 -12.63 19.18
CA ALA A 212 9.12 -13.02 20.02
C ALA A 212 8.16 -11.84 20.24
N ALA A 213 8.68 -10.62 20.40
CA ALA A 213 7.87 -9.41 20.54
C ALA A 213 7.00 -9.15 19.29
N MET A 214 7.53 -9.45 18.10
CA MET A 214 6.82 -9.23 16.84
C MET A 214 5.72 -10.28 16.58
N PHE A 215 5.74 -11.46 17.21
CA PHE A 215 4.67 -12.48 17.09
C PHE A 215 3.49 -12.28 18.06
N LYS A 216 3.44 -11.15 18.77
CA LYS A 216 2.33 -10.79 19.65
C LYS A 216 1.24 -10.03 18.88
N GLY A 217 0.04 -9.96 19.47
CA GLY A 217 -1.03 -9.09 18.98
C GLY A 217 -1.85 -9.64 17.81
N PHE A 218 -1.76 -10.95 17.51
CA PHE A 218 -2.74 -11.60 16.64
C PHE A 218 -4.14 -11.42 17.22
N GLN A 219 -5.11 -11.13 16.35
CA GLN A 219 -6.51 -10.99 16.73
C GLN A 219 -7.35 -11.95 15.92
N TRP A 220 -8.20 -12.71 16.60
CA TRP A 220 -9.02 -13.76 16.02
C TRP A 220 -10.48 -13.37 16.03
N PHE A 221 -11.13 -13.65 14.91
CA PHE A 221 -12.55 -13.45 14.70
C PHE A 221 -13.19 -14.73 14.19
N ARG A 222 -14.49 -14.90 14.43
CA ARG A 222 -15.27 -16.04 13.93
C ARG A 222 -16.62 -15.59 13.40
N PHE A 223 -17.08 -16.23 12.34
CA PHE A 223 -18.41 -16.02 11.78
C PHE A 223 -18.95 -17.30 11.15
N THR A 224 -20.26 -17.44 11.11
CA THR A 224 -20.94 -18.48 10.33
C THR A 224 -21.51 -17.83 9.07
N PHE A 225 -21.25 -18.41 7.91
CA PHE A 225 -21.73 -17.84 6.66
C PHE A 225 -23.22 -18.19 6.45
N HIS A 226 -24.09 -17.19 6.47
CA HIS A 226 -25.54 -17.36 6.39
C HIS A 226 -26.12 -17.15 4.96
N GLY A 227 -25.28 -17.07 3.93
CA GLY A 227 -25.73 -16.97 2.54
C GLY A 227 -26.52 -18.20 2.10
N ALA A 228 -27.35 -18.06 1.06
CA ALA A 228 -28.17 -19.15 0.53
C ALA A 228 -27.39 -20.13 -0.38
N GLU A 229 -26.29 -19.67 -0.96
CA GLU A 229 -25.44 -20.40 -1.90
C GLU A 229 -23.96 -20.13 -1.62
N PRO A 230 -23.02 -20.94 -2.14
CA PRO A 230 -21.61 -20.62 -2.06
C PRO A 230 -21.25 -19.29 -2.74
N ARG A 231 -20.35 -18.52 -2.13
CA ARG A 231 -19.99 -17.17 -2.58
C ARG A 231 -18.49 -16.95 -2.55
N LEU A 232 -17.96 -16.20 -3.51
CA LEU A 232 -16.59 -15.70 -3.49
C LEU A 232 -16.51 -14.52 -2.52
N ALA A 233 -15.66 -14.65 -1.50
CA ALA A 233 -15.41 -13.64 -0.49
C ALA A 233 -14.02 -13.06 -0.62
N TYR A 234 -13.94 -11.73 -0.59
CA TYR A 234 -12.67 -11.00 -0.46
C TYR A 234 -12.53 -10.47 0.96
N PHE A 235 -11.40 -10.74 1.58
CA PHE A 235 -11.00 -10.20 2.88
C PHE A 235 -9.89 -9.19 2.65
N VAL A 236 -10.16 -7.91 2.92
CA VAL A 236 -9.25 -6.79 2.63
C VAL A 236 -8.94 -6.05 3.92
N LEU A 237 -7.72 -6.20 4.41
CA LEU A 237 -7.19 -5.57 5.60
C LEU A 237 -6.57 -4.21 5.24
N ASN A 238 -7.24 -3.11 5.59
CA ASN A 238 -6.78 -1.75 5.33
C ASN A 238 -6.04 -1.14 6.51
N VAL A 239 -4.98 -0.39 6.17
CA VAL A 239 -4.16 0.41 7.07
C VAL A 239 -3.82 1.72 6.36
N THR A 240 -3.54 2.77 7.12
CA THR A 240 -3.27 4.10 6.56
C THR A 240 -1.93 4.16 5.81
N ASP A 241 -0.85 3.75 6.47
CA ASP A 241 0.51 3.67 5.89
C ASP A 241 0.95 2.21 5.75
N ARG A 242 1.73 1.88 4.70
CA ARG A 242 2.26 0.53 4.42
C ARG A 242 3.70 0.43 4.90
N ASP A 243 3.91 0.53 6.22
CA ASP A 243 5.25 0.69 6.81
C ASP A 243 5.96 -0.61 7.06
N VAL A 244 5.21 -1.62 7.49
CA VAL A 244 5.70 -2.94 7.87
C VAL A 244 4.70 -3.99 7.38
N PRO A 245 5.13 -5.25 7.19
CA PRO A 245 4.24 -6.31 6.75
C PRO A 245 3.03 -6.53 7.65
N LEU A 246 1.92 -6.97 7.04
CA LEU A 246 0.66 -7.32 7.68
C LEU A 246 0.02 -8.56 7.02
N ASP A 247 -0.87 -9.23 7.73
CA ASP A 247 -1.54 -10.45 7.27
C ASP A 247 -3.01 -10.49 7.65
N VAL A 248 -3.81 -11.05 6.75
CA VAL A 248 -5.10 -11.65 7.07
C VAL A 248 -5.13 -13.07 6.52
N ASP A 249 -5.58 -14.02 7.33
CA ASP A 249 -5.68 -15.42 6.93
C ASP A 249 -6.94 -16.09 7.47
N ILE A 250 -7.44 -17.08 6.73
CA ILE A 250 -8.76 -17.67 6.91
C ILE A 250 -8.61 -19.15 7.27
N PHE A 251 -9.32 -19.57 8.30
CA PHE A 251 -9.26 -20.92 8.85
C PHE A 251 -10.67 -21.49 8.99
N GLN A 252 -10.74 -22.80 9.13
CA GLN A 252 -11.97 -23.54 9.44
C GLN A 252 -11.73 -24.45 10.66
N PRO A 253 -12.79 -24.90 11.35
CA PRO A 253 -12.69 -25.94 12.36
C PRO A 253 -11.93 -27.17 11.82
N GLY A 254 -11.05 -27.72 12.64
CA GLY A 254 -10.31 -28.93 12.32
C GLY A 254 -9.75 -29.58 13.58
N GLU A 255 -8.74 -30.42 13.39
CA GLU A 255 -8.04 -31.08 14.48
C GLU A 255 -6.53 -31.00 14.28
N TYR A 256 -5.81 -30.82 15.38
CA TYR A 256 -4.35 -30.91 15.43
C TYR A 256 -3.94 -31.84 16.58
N ASN A 257 -3.13 -32.87 16.27
CA ASN A 257 -2.73 -33.91 17.22
C ASN A 257 -3.91 -34.52 18.01
N GLY A 258 -5.07 -34.72 17.35
CA GLY A 258 -6.27 -35.28 17.96
C GLY A 258 -7.01 -34.37 18.95
N LYS A 259 -6.70 -33.06 18.96
CA LYS A 259 -7.45 -32.04 19.69
C LYS A 259 -8.11 -31.08 18.71
N ALA A 260 -9.28 -30.56 19.09
CA ALA A 260 -9.95 -29.51 18.32
C ALA A 260 -9.01 -28.31 18.14
N ASP A 261 -8.89 -27.85 16.90
CA ASP A 261 -8.07 -26.71 16.50
C ASP A 261 -8.71 -26.03 15.27
N VAL A 262 -8.04 -25.03 14.70
CA VAL A 262 -8.38 -24.45 13.41
C VAL A 262 -7.29 -24.76 12.38
N VAL A 263 -7.70 -25.10 11.16
CA VAL A 263 -6.79 -25.41 10.05
C VAL A 263 -6.96 -24.39 8.91
N PRO A 264 -5.88 -24.04 8.16
CA PRO A 264 -5.99 -23.11 7.06
C PRO A 264 -7.07 -23.53 6.06
N TYR A 265 -7.92 -22.59 5.67
CA TYR A 265 -8.96 -22.78 4.68
C TYR A 265 -8.51 -22.13 3.37
N ASN A 266 -8.33 -22.92 2.31
CA ASN A 266 -7.72 -22.47 1.05
C ASN A 266 -8.64 -22.60 -0.18
N ASP A 267 -9.90 -22.99 0.01
CA ASP A 267 -10.83 -23.06 -1.12
C ASP A 267 -11.13 -21.66 -1.66
N GLY A 268 -10.99 -21.46 -2.97
CA GLY A 268 -11.04 -20.16 -3.63
C GLY A 268 -9.79 -19.29 -3.47
N GLU A 269 -8.67 -19.85 -2.96
CA GLU A 269 -7.38 -19.17 -2.95
C GLU A 269 -6.84 -18.97 -4.37
N PHE A 270 -6.29 -17.79 -4.63
CA PHE A 270 -5.62 -17.49 -5.90
C PHE A 270 -4.28 -18.22 -6.01
N ILE A 271 -3.91 -18.62 -7.23
CA ILE A 271 -2.73 -19.46 -7.48
C ILE A 271 -1.41 -18.71 -7.29
N TYR A 272 -1.35 -17.43 -7.66
CA TYR A 272 -0.13 -16.63 -7.57
C TYR A 272 0.25 -16.34 -6.12
N GLN A 273 1.28 -17.01 -5.61
CA GLN A 273 1.84 -16.71 -4.30
C GLN A 273 2.98 -15.70 -4.43
N ILE A 274 2.88 -14.58 -3.71
CA ILE A 274 3.95 -13.60 -3.57
C ILE A 274 5.14 -14.30 -2.90
N GLU A 275 6.32 -14.20 -3.53
CA GLU A 275 7.55 -14.80 -3.00
C GLU A 275 7.82 -14.31 -1.57
N ALA A 276 7.83 -15.24 -0.62
CA ALA A 276 8.17 -14.96 0.76
C ALA A 276 9.68 -14.76 0.89
N THR A 277 10.12 -13.52 0.68
CA THR A 277 11.56 -13.18 0.78
C THR A 277 12.06 -13.03 2.22
N GLN A 278 11.16 -13.15 3.20
CA GLN A 278 11.44 -13.21 4.63
C GLN A 278 10.69 -14.39 5.26
N ASN A 279 11.32 -15.10 6.21
CA ASN A 279 10.68 -16.15 7.03
C ASN A 279 9.77 -15.57 8.12
N TYR A 280 9.20 -14.39 7.87
CA TYR A 280 8.28 -13.72 8.77
C TYR A 280 6.85 -14.05 8.30
N PRO A 281 5.94 -14.52 9.17
CA PRO A 281 4.55 -14.72 8.76
C PRO A 281 3.93 -13.38 8.39
N GLY A 282 3.10 -13.39 7.36
CA GLY A 282 2.37 -12.23 6.89
C GLY A 282 2.97 -11.57 5.67
N LEU A 283 2.23 -11.65 4.56
CA LEU A 283 2.54 -11.02 3.28
C LEU A 283 1.28 -10.65 2.49
N TYR A 284 0.12 -10.69 3.13
CA TYR A 284 -1.14 -10.59 2.41
C TYR A 284 -2.17 -9.83 3.22
N LYS A 285 -2.41 -8.59 2.78
CA LYS A 285 -3.55 -7.80 3.23
C LYS A 285 -4.85 -8.15 2.48
N PHE A 286 -4.79 -9.03 1.50
CA PHE A 286 -5.91 -9.45 0.65
C PHE A 286 -5.96 -10.97 0.51
N ARG A 287 -7.12 -11.57 0.78
CA ARG A 287 -7.41 -13.00 0.53
C ARG A 287 -8.71 -13.17 -0.23
N THR A 288 -8.74 -14.17 -1.12
CA THR A 288 -9.94 -14.69 -1.76
C THR A 288 -10.29 -16.05 -1.17
N ARG A 289 -11.56 -16.30 -0.84
CA ARG A 289 -12.05 -17.62 -0.39
C ARG A 289 -13.46 -17.88 -0.92
N ILE A 290 -13.81 -19.13 -1.19
CA ILE A 290 -15.20 -19.52 -1.46
C ILE A 290 -15.87 -19.93 -0.15
N LEU A 291 -16.87 -19.18 0.31
CA LEU A 291 -17.61 -19.49 1.54
C LEU A 291 -18.83 -20.35 1.22
N ARG A 292 -19.17 -21.30 2.09
CA ARG A 292 -20.31 -22.21 1.94
C ARG A 292 -21.39 -21.92 2.99
N PRO A 293 -22.69 -21.99 2.63
CA PRO A 293 -23.79 -21.82 3.57
C PRO A 293 -23.69 -22.73 4.80
N GLY A 294 -23.82 -22.15 5.99
CA GLY A 294 -23.82 -22.88 7.26
C GLY A 294 -22.43 -23.20 7.84
N ASP A 295 -21.37 -23.06 7.05
CA ASP A 295 -20.00 -23.30 7.52
C ASP A 295 -19.53 -22.15 8.43
N THR A 296 -18.69 -22.50 9.40
CA THR A 296 -18.06 -21.56 10.33
C THR A 296 -16.61 -21.34 9.95
N TYR A 297 -16.20 -20.08 9.90
CA TYR A 297 -14.85 -19.67 9.55
C TYR A 297 -14.24 -18.84 10.67
N TYR A 298 -12.91 -18.91 10.75
CA TYR A 298 -12.10 -18.08 11.63
C TYR A 298 -11.22 -17.18 10.78
N VAL A 299 -11.05 -15.93 11.21
CA VAL A 299 -10.19 -14.95 10.57
C VAL A 299 -9.11 -14.56 11.57
N ARG A 300 -7.85 -14.75 11.19
CA ARG A 300 -6.70 -14.24 11.95
C ARG A 300 -6.24 -12.94 11.29
N VAL A 301 -6.12 -11.89 12.09
CA VAL A 301 -5.57 -10.59 11.68
C VAL A 301 -4.24 -10.37 12.39
N ASP A 302 -3.16 -10.25 11.62
CA ASP A 302 -1.88 -9.67 12.06
C ASP A 302 -1.73 -8.30 11.41
N ALA A 303 -2.37 -7.29 12.01
CA ALA A 303 -2.40 -5.97 11.40
C ALA A 303 -1.06 -5.25 11.51
N ASN A 304 -0.26 -5.49 12.56
CA ASN A 304 1.01 -4.81 12.83
C ASN A 304 0.94 -3.27 12.72
N HIS A 305 -0.25 -2.67 12.93
CA HIS A 305 -0.51 -1.25 12.78
C HIS A 305 -1.38 -0.73 13.94
N PRO A 306 -1.14 0.51 14.43
CA PRO A 306 -1.90 1.09 15.53
C PRO A 306 -3.41 1.22 15.27
N ALA A 307 -3.83 1.27 14.02
CA ALA A 307 -5.22 1.26 13.59
C ALA A 307 -5.35 0.48 12.28
N TRP A 308 -6.44 -0.25 12.12
CA TRP A 308 -6.72 -1.06 10.94
C TRP A 308 -8.23 -1.25 10.73
N GLN A 309 -8.62 -1.55 9.49
CA GLN A 309 -9.98 -1.97 9.13
C GLN A 309 -9.95 -3.31 8.39
N LEU A 310 -10.82 -4.25 8.71
CA LEU A 310 -11.06 -5.43 7.86
C LEU A 310 -12.40 -5.29 7.15
N HIS A 311 -12.35 -5.20 5.83
CA HIS A 311 -13.53 -5.23 4.97
C HIS A 311 -13.73 -6.62 4.40
N THR A 312 -15.00 -7.00 4.28
CA THR A 312 -15.41 -8.20 3.55
C THR A 312 -16.29 -7.82 2.37
N TYR A 313 -16.01 -8.39 1.21
CA TYR A 313 -16.80 -8.20 -0.01
C TYR A 313 -17.31 -9.54 -0.52
N ASP A 314 -18.51 -9.50 -1.08
CA ASP A 314 -19.29 -10.67 -1.47
C ASP A 314 -19.56 -10.67 -2.98
N TYR A 315 -19.22 -11.77 -3.65
CA TYR A 315 -19.39 -11.95 -5.09
C TYR A 315 -20.03 -13.32 -5.38
N PRO A 316 -20.85 -13.46 -6.43
CA PRO A 316 -21.13 -14.78 -7.00
C PRO A 316 -19.80 -15.40 -7.49
N ILE A 317 -19.77 -16.72 -7.65
CA ILE A 317 -18.53 -17.40 -8.06
C ILE A 317 -18.37 -17.30 -9.59
N PRO A 318 -17.26 -16.75 -10.13
CA PRO A 318 -16.95 -16.78 -11.56
C PRO A 318 -16.76 -18.23 -12.09
N PRO A 319 -16.84 -18.46 -13.41
CA PRO A 319 -16.95 -17.47 -14.49
C PRO A 319 -18.35 -16.87 -14.63
N TYR A 320 -18.43 -15.58 -14.99
CA TYR A 320 -19.71 -14.90 -15.18
C TYR A 320 -20.18 -14.93 -16.63
N LYS A 321 -21.50 -14.98 -16.81
CA LYS A 321 -22.15 -14.72 -18.11
C LYS A 321 -22.33 -13.23 -18.40
N ASP A 322 -22.48 -12.42 -17.36
CA ASP A 322 -22.59 -10.96 -17.48
C ASP A 322 -21.19 -10.32 -17.45
N PRO A 323 -20.74 -9.68 -18.55
CA PRO A 323 -19.45 -9.01 -18.61
C PRO A 323 -19.25 -7.94 -17.54
N ARG A 324 -20.32 -7.29 -17.08
CA ARG A 324 -20.22 -6.24 -16.05
C ARG A 324 -19.80 -6.81 -14.70
N GLN A 325 -20.30 -7.99 -14.36
CA GLN A 325 -19.88 -8.72 -13.15
C GLN A 325 -18.43 -9.19 -13.29
N ALA A 326 -18.05 -9.70 -14.47
CA ALA A 326 -16.68 -10.08 -14.76
C ALA A 326 -15.70 -8.92 -14.57
N VAL A 327 -15.99 -7.74 -15.13
CA VAL A 327 -15.18 -6.52 -14.94
C VAL A 327 -15.10 -6.14 -13.47
N ARG A 328 -16.23 -6.14 -12.74
CA ARG A 328 -16.29 -5.73 -11.32
C ARG A 328 -15.40 -6.58 -10.44
N THR A 329 -15.50 -7.91 -10.53
CA THR A 329 -14.67 -8.82 -9.73
C THR A 329 -13.20 -8.73 -10.17
N GLY A 330 -12.95 -8.66 -11.49
CA GLY A 330 -11.62 -8.56 -12.06
C GLY A 330 -10.85 -7.31 -11.65
N MET A 331 -11.50 -6.14 -11.71
CA MET A 331 -10.86 -4.88 -11.32
C MET A 331 -10.53 -4.85 -9.82
N ASP A 332 -11.38 -5.44 -8.98
CA ASP A 332 -11.18 -5.48 -7.52
C ASP A 332 -10.11 -6.46 -7.11
N PHE A 333 -10.05 -7.62 -7.76
CA PHE A 333 -8.93 -8.53 -7.63
C PHE A 333 -7.62 -7.82 -7.97
N LEU A 334 -7.59 -7.16 -9.14
CA LEU A 334 -6.40 -6.56 -9.71
C LEU A 334 -5.80 -5.50 -8.77
N VAL A 335 -6.60 -4.55 -8.29
CA VAL A 335 -6.12 -3.45 -7.45
C VAL A 335 -5.73 -3.89 -6.04
N ASN A 336 -6.48 -4.82 -5.43
CA ASN A 336 -6.14 -5.34 -4.11
C ASN A 336 -4.88 -6.21 -4.15
N MET A 337 -4.66 -6.95 -5.23
CA MET A 337 -3.44 -7.73 -5.42
C MET A 337 -2.21 -6.82 -5.60
N GLY A 338 -2.35 -5.73 -6.36
CA GLY A 338 -1.29 -4.74 -6.55
C GLY A 338 -0.88 -4.05 -5.24
N ASP A 339 -1.86 -3.58 -4.46
CA ASP A 339 -1.61 -3.01 -3.12
C ASP A 339 -0.99 -4.06 -2.18
N THR A 340 -1.46 -5.31 -2.24
CA THR A 340 -0.91 -6.40 -1.41
C THR A 340 0.56 -6.68 -1.69
N TRP A 341 0.95 -6.67 -2.96
CA TRP A 341 2.34 -6.87 -3.37
C TRP A 341 3.25 -5.75 -2.84
N LEU A 342 2.81 -4.49 -2.91
CA LEU A 342 3.59 -3.34 -2.46
C LEU A 342 3.52 -3.12 -0.93
N SER A 343 2.46 -3.58 -0.27
CA SER A 343 2.29 -3.48 1.18
C SER A 343 3.32 -4.31 1.96
N ASN A 344 3.85 -5.35 1.32
CA ASN A 344 4.81 -6.25 1.95
C ASN A 344 6.21 -6.14 1.37
N THR A 345 6.41 -5.13 0.51
CA THR A 345 7.69 -4.72 -0.08
C THR A 345 8.43 -5.83 -0.86
N PRO A 346 8.87 -5.59 -2.10
CA PRO A 346 9.58 -6.59 -2.87
C PRO A 346 10.97 -7.01 -2.32
N ARG A 347 11.37 -8.26 -2.63
CA ARG A 347 12.78 -8.69 -2.78
C ARG A 347 13.72 -8.44 -1.59
N ARG A 348 13.37 -8.91 -0.38
CA ARG A 348 14.16 -8.77 0.87
C ARG A 348 14.27 -7.34 1.43
N GLY A 349 13.60 -6.35 0.84
CA GLY A 349 13.67 -4.98 1.33
C GLY A 349 12.60 -4.60 2.35
N SER A 350 11.67 -5.50 2.69
CA SER A 350 10.69 -5.27 3.75
C SER A 350 11.38 -5.04 5.08
N VAL A 351 10.98 -4.01 5.81
CA VAL A 351 11.42 -3.83 7.18
C VAL A 351 10.40 -4.46 8.11
N ALA A 352 10.81 -5.49 8.85
CA ALA A 352 9.97 -6.06 9.91
C ALA A 352 9.81 -5.09 11.09
N LEU A 353 10.73 -4.13 11.23
CA LEU A 353 10.80 -3.17 12.34
C LEU A 353 10.77 -1.74 11.81
N ARG A 354 9.90 -0.90 12.40
CA ARG A 354 9.85 0.56 12.12
C ARG A 354 11.09 1.34 12.59
N THR A 355 12.02 0.64 13.23
CA THR A 355 13.31 1.15 13.70
C THR A 355 14.47 0.77 12.79
N SER A 356 14.21 0.13 11.65
CA SER A 356 15.16 -0.11 10.57
C SER A 356 14.78 0.74 9.35
N MET A 357 15.74 1.21 8.57
CA MET A 357 15.44 1.98 7.35
C MET A 357 14.96 1.05 6.25
N ALA A 358 13.88 1.40 5.56
CA ALA A 358 13.54 0.71 4.31
C ALA A 358 14.55 1.10 3.24
N TYR A 359 15.05 0.11 2.50
CA TYR A 359 15.95 0.38 1.37
C TYR A 359 15.24 1.21 0.29
N SER A 360 15.96 2.15 -0.31
CA SER A 360 15.41 3.09 -1.30
C SER A 360 14.67 2.40 -2.47
N GLU A 361 15.20 1.29 -3.01
CA GLU A 361 14.54 0.57 -4.12
C GLU A 361 13.16 0.05 -3.76
N THR A 362 13.03 -0.47 -2.55
CA THR A 362 11.79 -0.97 -1.98
C THR A 362 10.74 0.14 -1.88
N HIS A 363 11.17 1.32 -1.46
CA HIS A 363 10.29 2.44 -1.23
C HIS A 363 9.84 3.09 -2.55
N LEU A 364 10.70 3.06 -3.57
CA LEU A 364 10.46 3.73 -4.85
C LEU A 364 9.93 2.82 -5.96
N CYS A 365 9.87 1.51 -5.75
CA CYS A 365 9.41 0.56 -6.77
C CYS A 365 7.96 0.85 -7.22
N ILE A 366 7.77 0.97 -8.54
CA ILE A 366 6.46 1.05 -9.22
C ILE A 366 6.37 -0.01 -10.32
N ALA A 367 6.66 -1.26 -9.95
CA ALA A 367 6.78 -2.39 -10.87
C ALA A 367 5.61 -2.48 -11.87
N CYS A 368 5.92 -2.88 -13.09
CA CYS A 368 4.97 -2.89 -14.21
C CYS A 368 3.67 -3.64 -13.86
N HIS A 369 3.76 -4.82 -13.23
CA HIS A 369 2.60 -5.67 -12.94
C HIS A 369 1.73 -5.15 -11.76
N PRO A 370 2.24 -5.08 -10.52
CA PRO A 370 1.44 -4.73 -9.34
C PRO A 370 1.08 -3.23 -9.28
N THR A 371 1.75 -2.38 -10.06
CA THR A 371 1.48 -0.94 -10.08
C THR A 371 0.89 -0.51 -11.41
N GLN A 372 1.66 -0.53 -12.50
CA GLN A 372 1.23 0.14 -13.74
C GLN A 372 0.08 -0.59 -14.45
N PHE A 373 0.17 -1.91 -14.64
CA PHE A 373 -0.88 -2.73 -15.26
C PHE A 373 -2.14 -2.72 -14.41
N THR A 374 -1.94 -2.84 -13.10
CA THR A 374 -3.00 -2.78 -12.10
C THR A 374 -3.78 -1.47 -12.16
N THR A 375 -3.08 -0.35 -12.02
CA THR A 375 -3.67 0.99 -12.08
C THR A 375 -4.29 1.28 -13.44
N ARG A 376 -3.64 0.86 -14.55
CA ARG A 376 -4.19 1.03 -15.90
C ARG A 376 -5.52 0.30 -16.06
N GLY A 377 -5.57 -0.98 -15.74
CA GLY A 377 -6.79 -1.78 -15.85
C GLY A 377 -7.93 -1.22 -14.99
N TYR A 378 -7.62 -0.86 -13.74
CA TYR A 378 -8.59 -0.29 -12.82
C TYR A 378 -9.13 1.07 -13.30
N LEU A 379 -8.26 2.00 -13.69
CA LEU A 379 -8.67 3.33 -14.13
C LEU A 379 -9.40 3.32 -15.47
N THR A 380 -9.09 2.40 -16.39
CA THR A 380 -9.89 2.21 -17.61
C THR A 380 -11.32 1.77 -17.28
N ALA A 381 -11.49 0.85 -16.33
CA ALA A 381 -12.82 0.46 -15.88
C ALA A 381 -13.56 1.65 -15.24
N VAL A 382 -12.89 2.43 -14.40
CA VAL A 382 -13.49 3.63 -13.79
C VAL A 382 -13.91 4.65 -14.84
N HIS A 383 -13.05 4.93 -15.82
CA HIS A 383 -13.36 5.79 -16.94
C HIS A 383 -14.61 5.32 -17.72
N ASN A 384 -14.78 4.00 -17.84
CA ASN A 384 -15.93 3.37 -18.49
C ASN A 384 -17.17 3.22 -17.59
N GLY A 385 -17.19 3.89 -16.43
CA GLY A 385 -18.36 4.01 -15.55
C GLY A 385 -18.44 3.00 -14.41
N TYR A 386 -17.37 2.25 -14.14
CA TYR A 386 -17.33 1.34 -12.99
C TYR A 386 -16.90 2.08 -11.71
N PRO A 387 -17.64 2.00 -10.60
CA PRO A 387 -17.28 2.72 -9.38
C PRO A 387 -15.94 2.31 -8.75
N PRO A 388 -15.16 3.23 -8.16
CA PRO A 388 -13.91 2.88 -7.48
C PRO A 388 -14.18 2.42 -6.03
N ILE A 389 -14.57 1.16 -5.81
CA ILE A 389 -14.93 0.66 -4.46
C ILE A 389 -13.69 0.37 -3.59
N GLN A 390 -12.60 -0.14 -4.18
CA GLN A 390 -11.36 -0.47 -3.47
C GLN A 390 -10.46 0.78 -3.29
N ARG A 391 -11.03 1.83 -2.68
CA ARG A 391 -10.45 3.17 -2.64
C ARG A 391 -9.06 3.24 -2.00
N PRO A 392 -8.79 2.62 -0.83
CA PRO A 392 -7.46 2.69 -0.21
C PRO A 392 -6.35 2.06 -1.04
N ALA A 393 -6.69 1.08 -1.89
CA ALA A 393 -5.73 0.41 -2.75
C ALA A 393 -5.33 1.31 -3.92
N ILE A 394 -6.30 1.88 -4.64
CA ILE A 394 -6.00 2.77 -5.76
C ILE A 394 -5.35 4.10 -5.32
N GLU A 395 -5.74 4.67 -4.17
CA GLU A 395 -5.09 5.86 -3.58
C GLU A 395 -3.59 5.60 -3.33
N PHE A 396 -3.27 4.46 -2.70
CA PHE A 396 -1.90 4.09 -2.40
C PHE A 396 -1.05 3.86 -3.67
N LEU A 397 -1.60 3.16 -4.67
CA LEU A 397 -0.89 2.93 -5.94
C LEU A 397 -0.68 4.24 -6.72
N ALA A 398 -1.64 5.16 -6.70
CA ALA A 398 -1.50 6.47 -7.31
C ALA A 398 -0.44 7.31 -6.59
N ASP A 399 -0.42 7.33 -5.25
CA ASP A 399 0.61 8.05 -4.49
C ASP A 399 2.01 7.49 -4.71
N ARG A 400 2.16 6.16 -4.85
CA ARG A 400 3.43 5.54 -5.26
C ARG A 400 3.92 6.08 -6.61
N ILE A 401 3.03 6.17 -7.61
CA ILE A 401 3.34 6.74 -8.93
C ILE A 401 3.81 8.20 -8.80
N TYR A 402 3.08 9.03 -8.05
CA TYR A 402 3.43 10.45 -7.88
C TYR A 402 4.76 10.70 -7.17
N ASN A 403 5.15 9.81 -6.26
CA ASN A 403 6.34 9.96 -5.42
C ASN A 403 7.57 9.21 -5.95
N ASN A 404 7.43 8.41 -7.00
CA ASN A 404 8.52 7.66 -7.59
C ASN A 404 9.53 8.53 -8.39
N ALA A 405 9.07 9.61 -9.03
CA ALA A 405 9.87 10.34 -10.01
C ALA A 405 11.18 10.88 -9.44
N ARG A 406 12.26 10.76 -10.22
CA ARG A 406 13.61 11.25 -9.91
C ARG A 406 14.06 12.21 -11.00
N PRO A 407 14.66 13.38 -10.71
CA PRO A 407 15.22 14.20 -11.78
C PRO A 407 16.35 13.46 -12.49
N LEU A 408 16.38 13.56 -13.81
CA LEU A 408 17.36 12.95 -14.69
C LEU A 408 18.61 13.84 -14.70
N TYR A 409 19.72 13.32 -14.20
CA TYR A 409 20.93 14.12 -14.06
C TYR A 409 21.41 14.69 -15.40
N GLY A 410 21.82 15.96 -15.40
CA GLY A 410 22.30 16.65 -16.59
C GLY A 410 21.20 17.22 -17.49
N GLU A 411 19.94 16.81 -17.30
CA GLU A 411 18.79 17.24 -18.11
C GLU A 411 17.77 17.99 -17.23
N PRO A 412 17.77 19.34 -17.24
CA PRO A 412 16.85 20.13 -16.42
C PRO A 412 15.39 19.80 -16.71
N ASP A 413 14.55 19.88 -15.67
CA ASP A 413 13.10 19.64 -15.76
C ASP A 413 12.76 18.31 -16.46
N THR A 414 13.59 17.28 -16.31
CA THR A 414 13.39 15.95 -16.90
C THR A 414 13.43 14.90 -15.81
N ASN A 415 12.53 13.91 -15.84
CA ASN A 415 12.47 12.86 -14.83
C ASN A 415 12.77 11.47 -15.40
N TRP A 416 13.36 10.63 -14.57
CA TRP A 416 13.50 9.20 -14.75
C TRP A 416 12.88 8.39 -13.60
N VAL A 417 12.88 7.07 -13.78
CA VAL A 417 12.34 6.11 -12.83
C VAL A 417 13.38 5.05 -12.52
N ARG A 418 13.69 4.90 -11.23
CA ARG A 418 14.57 3.85 -10.72
C ARG A 418 13.86 2.49 -10.69
N VAL A 419 14.63 1.40 -10.78
CA VAL A 419 14.16 -0.01 -10.68
C VAL A 419 13.28 -0.46 -11.86
N ILE A 420 13.33 0.25 -13.00
CA ILE A 420 12.65 -0.17 -14.24
C ILE A 420 13.58 -0.05 -15.44
N TYR A 421 13.66 -1.13 -16.24
CA TYR A 421 14.47 -1.20 -17.46
C TYR A 421 13.76 -0.69 -18.73
N SER A 422 12.45 -0.44 -18.67
CA SER A 422 11.63 0.04 -19.79
C SER A 422 11.37 1.55 -19.73
N ALA A 423 12.42 2.33 -19.98
CA ALA A 423 12.41 3.79 -19.82
C ALA A 423 11.33 4.49 -20.67
N ARG A 424 11.24 4.16 -21.96
CA ARG A 424 10.29 4.79 -22.89
C ARG A 424 8.85 4.46 -22.53
N THR A 425 8.63 3.21 -22.15
CA THR A 425 7.33 2.70 -21.72
C THR A 425 6.86 3.42 -20.45
N VAL A 426 7.72 3.56 -19.45
CA VAL A 426 7.34 4.23 -18.19
C VAL A 426 7.11 5.73 -18.40
N ALA A 427 8.03 6.42 -19.10
CA ALA A 427 7.92 7.85 -19.34
C ALA A 427 6.65 8.22 -20.12
N SER A 428 6.23 7.38 -21.08
CA SER A 428 4.99 7.60 -21.83
C SER A 428 3.72 7.22 -21.06
N ARG A 429 3.80 6.29 -20.11
CA ARG A 429 2.62 5.77 -19.40
C ARG A 429 2.23 6.56 -18.15
N LEU A 430 3.19 6.93 -17.30
CA LEU A 430 2.89 7.52 -15.99
C LEU A 430 2.07 8.81 -16.07
N PRO A 431 2.33 9.75 -17.02
CA PRO A 431 1.50 10.93 -17.17
C PRO A 431 0.02 10.59 -17.43
N LEU A 432 -0.25 9.57 -18.23
CA LEU A 432 -1.61 9.14 -18.56
C LEU A 432 -2.33 8.50 -17.37
N LEU A 433 -1.63 7.69 -16.56
CA LEU A 433 -2.22 7.10 -15.35
C LEU A 433 -2.57 8.17 -14.32
N ALA A 434 -1.68 9.13 -14.11
CA ALA A 434 -1.92 10.29 -13.26
C ALA A 434 -3.12 11.10 -13.75
N ASP A 435 -3.16 11.42 -15.05
CA ASP A 435 -4.26 12.15 -15.66
C ASP A 435 -5.60 11.43 -15.52
N MET A 436 -5.63 10.11 -15.79
CA MET A 436 -6.84 9.30 -15.61
C MET A 436 -7.30 9.26 -14.16
N PHE A 437 -6.37 9.19 -13.20
CA PHE A 437 -6.70 9.21 -11.78
C PHE A 437 -7.34 10.54 -11.38
N GLU A 438 -6.72 11.66 -11.73
CA GLU A 438 -7.25 12.97 -11.36
C GLU A 438 -8.59 13.27 -12.09
N LYS A 439 -8.72 12.95 -13.38
CA LYS A 439 -9.95 13.19 -14.16
C LYS A 439 -11.14 12.31 -13.79
N ASN A 440 -10.91 11.06 -13.39
CA ASN A 440 -12.00 10.09 -13.21
C ASN A 440 -12.30 9.79 -11.73
N ILE A 441 -11.38 10.09 -10.79
CA ILE A 441 -11.53 9.76 -9.37
C ILE A 441 -11.52 11.00 -8.49
N THR A 442 -10.41 11.76 -8.45
CA THR A 442 -10.26 12.82 -7.44
C THR A 442 -10.93 14.14 -7.85
N HIS A 443 -10.97 14.43 -9.15
CA HIS A 443 -11.28 15.73 -9.74
C HIS A 443 -10.39 16.87 -9.26
N ASP A 444 -9.21 16.55 -8.74
CA ASP A 444 -8.20 17.53 -8.41
C ASP A 444 -7.51 18.03 -9.71
N PRO A 445 -7.01 19.28 -9.75
CA PRO A 445 -6.18 19.74 -10.87
C PRO A 445 -4.92 18.87 -11.04
N PRO A 446 -4.37 18.74 -12.26
CA PRO A 446 -3.11 18.04 -12.49
C PRO A 446 -2.00 18.55 -11.56
N ARG A 447 -1.27 17.62 -10.92
CA ARG A 447 -0.18 18.00 -10.01
C ARG A 447 0.95 18.69 -10.78
N PRO A 448 1.47 19.82 -10.30
CA PRO A 448 2.51 20.57 -11.01
C PRO A 448 3.80 19.74 -11.13
N LYS A 449 4.59 19.98 -12.18
CA LYS A 449 5.89 19.34 -12.43
C LYS A 449 5.87 17.80 -12.42
N PHE A 450 4.75 17.19 -12.82
CA PHE A 450 4.65 15.72 -12.95
C PHE A 450 4.75 15.25 -14.41
N ALA A 451 3.81 15.64 -15.27
CA ALA A 451 3.75 15.17 -16.66
C ALA A 451 4.86 15.75 -17.55
N VAL A 452 5.11 17.06 -17.43
CA VAL A 452 6.09 17.78 -18.27
C VAL A 452 7.49 17.14 -18.21
N PRO A 453 8.05 16.79 -17.03
CA PRO A 453 9.37 16.18 -17.00
C PRO A 453 9.49 14.82 -17.69
N TYR A 454 8.43 14.02 -17.71
CA TYR A 454 8.43 12.78 -18.49
C TYR A 454 8.30 13.05 -19.99
N ALA A 455 7.50 14.04 -20.38
CA ALA A 455 7.40 14.46 -21.78
C ALA A 455 8.72 15.04 -22.31
N ASN A 456 9.48 15.76 -21.48
CA ASN A 456 10.82 16.22 -21.84
C ASN A 456 11.78 15.05 -22.12
N PHE A 457 11.71 13.98 -21.33
CA PHE A 457 12.45 12.75 -21.64
C PHE A 457 12.02 12.14 -22.99
N LEU A 458 10.72 12.10 -23.28
CA LEU A 458 10.21 11.61 -24.57
C LEU A 458 10.71 12.47 -25.75
N LYS A 459 10.88 13.78 -25.57
CA LYS A 459 11.53 14.63 -26.59
C LYS A 459 12.96 14.20 -26.85
N ILE A 460 13.75 13.92 -25.82
CA ILE A 460 15.12 13.38 -25.96
C ILE A 460 15.07 12.04 -26.71
N HIS A 461 14.11 11.18 -26.38
CA HIS A 461 13.94 9.89 -27.05
C HIS A 461 13.62 10.01 -28.55
N TYR A 462 12.75 10.94 -28.95
CA TYR A 462 12.32 11.10 -30.35
C TYR A 462 13.16 12.10 -31.17
N ARG A 463 14.11 12.81 -30.54
CA ARG A 463 14.95 13.82 -31.20
C ARG A 463 15.73 13.20 -32.37
N ASP A 464 15.64 13.85 -33.54
CA ASP A 464 16.32 13.47 -34.79
C ASP A 464 16.06 12.05 -35.34
N VAL A 465 15.16 11.30 -34.71
CA VAL A 465 14.78 9.94 -35.12
C VAL A 465 14.02 9.98 -36.45
N LYS A 466 14.46 9.14 -37.42
CA LYS A 466 13.86 9.08 -38.78
C LYS A 466 12.89 7.92 -38.98
N THR A 467 13.05 6.82 -38.25
CA THR A 467 12.18 5.64 -38.25
C THR A 467 11.74 5.29 -36.85
N MET A 468 10.61 4.59 -36.67
CA MET A 468 10.18 4.17 -35.34
C MET A 468 11.31 3.46 -34.57
N PRO A 469 11.58 3.87 -33.33
CA PRO A 469 12.41 3.08 -32.43
C PRO A 469 11.76 1.71 -32.25
N GLY A 470 12.53 0.63 -32.36
CA GLY A 470 12.02 -0.74 -32.22
C GLY A 470 11.57 -1.08 -30.80
N ASN A 471 11.29 -2.36 -30.56
CA ASN A 471 10.84 -2.88 -29.26
C ASN A 471 11.68 -2.43 -28.07
N GLU A 472 11.06 -2.40 -26.88
CA GLU A 472 11.75 -2.19 -25.62
C GLU A 472 11.76 -3.47 -24.78
N THR A 473 12.94 -3.96 -24.44
CA THR A 473 13.07 -5.00 -23.44
C THR A 473 12.90 -4.42 -22.04
N ASP A 474 12.08 -5.07 -21.21
CA ASP A 474 11.99 -4.81 -19.78
C ASP A 474 12.73 -5.86 -18.95
N GLY A 475 13.56 -6.67 -19.62
CA GLY A 475 14.22 -7.85 -19.06
C GLY A 475 13.39 -9.13 -19.16
N CYS A 476 12.21 -9.08 -19.78
CA CYS A 476 11.33 -10.24 -19.99
C CYS A 476 10.72 -10.29 -21.39
N GLU A 477 10.33 -11.50 -21.80
CA GLU A 477 9.58 -11.73 -23.02
C GLU A 477 8.07 -11.85 -22.75
N PRO A 478 7.21 -11.42 -23.69
CA PRO A 478 7.56 -10.68 -24.91
C PRO A 478 7.86 -9.21 -24.63
N GLU A 479 8.76 -8.64 -25.45
CA GLU A 479 9.18 -7.24 -25.39
C GLU A 479 7.99 -6.26 -25.53
N VAL A 480 8.18 -5.02 -25.08
CA VAL A 480 7.17 -3.97 -25.21
C VAL A 480 7.13 -3.44 -26.63
N SER A 481 5.93 -3.39 -27.19
CA SER A 481 5.68 -2.94 -28.55
C SER A 481 6.03 -1.45 -28.75
N PRO A 482 6.70 -1.08 -29.86
CA PRO A 482 6.96 0.31 -30.20
C PRO A 482 5.67 1.09 -30.48
N PHE A 483 4.59 0.41 -30.89
CA PHE A 483 3.27 1.03 -31.05
C PHE A 483 2.60 1.35 -29.72
N GLU A 484 2.87 0.58 -28.66
CA GLU A 484 2.42 0.92 -27.30
C GLU A 484 3.04 2.24 -26.86
N ILE A 485 4.36 2.34 -26.98
CA ILE A 485 5.15 3.52 -26.62
C ILE A 485 4.72 4.73 -27.46
N ALA A 486 4.54 4.57 -28.77
CA ALA A 486 4.07 5.65 -29.64
C ALA A 486 2.65 6.11 -29.28
N THR A 487 1.72 5.20 -29.01
CA THR A 487 0.36 5.55 -28.61
C THR A 487 0.36 6.39 -27.35
N GLN A 488 1.09 5.94 -26.33
CA GLN A 488 1.14 6.60 -25.03
C GLN A 488 1.91 7.93 -25.09
N SER A 489 2.96 8.00 -25.93
CA SER A 489 3.71 9.24 -26.16
C SER A 489 2.88 10.29 -26.90
N TRP A 490 2.18 9.88 -27.96
CA TRP A 490 1.24 10.74 -28.70
C TRP A 490 0.17 11.29 -27.76
N GLN A 491 -0.44 10.43 -26.93
CA GLN A 491 -1.45 10.84 -25.95
C GLN A 491 -0.89 11.81 -24.91
N THR A 492 0.33 11.57 -24.41
CA THR A 492 0.99 12.44 -23.43
C THR A 492 1.25 13.83 -24.01
N PHE A 493 1.79 13.91 -25.23
CA PHE A 493 2.02 15.18 -25.90
C PHE A 493 0.72 15.91 -26.24
N ASP A 494 -0.30 15.19 -26.71
CA ASP A 494 -1.60 15.76 -27.01
C ASP A 494 -2.33 16.27 -25.76
N MET A 495 -2.25 15.53 -24.65
CA MET A 495 -2.73 15.94 -23.34
C MET A 495 -2.08 17.26 -22.91
N LEU A 496 -0.74 17.33 -22.93
CA LEU A 496 0.00 18.55 -22.58
C LEU A 496 -0.32 19.72 -23.51
N TYR A 497 -0.51 19.48 -24.82
CA TYR A 497 -0.92 20.51 -25.75
C TYR A 497 -2.30 21.08 -25.38
N ARG A 498 -3.28 20.23 -25.05
CA ARG A 498 -4.62 20.66 -24.64
C ARG A 498 -4.61 21.43 -23.32
N GLU A 499 -3.76 21.02 -22.38
CA GLU A 499 -3.64 21.66 -21.07
C GLU A 499 -2.91 23.02 -21.11
N THR A 500 -1.87 23.13 -21.95
CA THR A 500 -0.98 24.31 -21.94
C THR A 500 -1.16 25.26 -23.13
N GLY A 501 -1.72 24.77 -24.25
CA GLY A 501 -1.78 25.49 -25.52
C GLY A 501 -0.44 25.64 -26.25
N ASP A 502 0.65 25.07 -25.72
CA ASP A 502 1.99 25.22 -26.28
C ASP A 502 2.20 24.32 -27.51
N LYS A 503 2.42 24.96 -28.66
CA LYS A 503 2.57 24.29 -29.96
C LYS A 503 3.75 23.33 -30.03
N GLN A 504 4.74 23.43 -29.14
CA GLN A 504 5.84 22.46 -29.12
C GLN A 504 5.32 21.03 -28.91
N TRP A 505 4.32 20.85 -28.04
CA TRP A 505 3.76 19.54 -27.74
C TRP A 505 2.98 18.98 -28.92
N ALA A 506 2.23 19.83 -29.64
CA ALA A 506 1.59 19.43 -30.89
C ALA A 506 2.62 18.99 -31.95
N GLY A 507 3.75 19.69 -32.05
CA GLY A 507 4.84 19.31 -32.96
C GLY A 507 5.42 17.92 -32.65
N GLU A 508 5.65 17.61 -31.37
CA GLU A 508 6.16 16.29 -30.95
C GLU A 508 5.12 15.18 -31.15
N ARG A 509 3.86 15.46 -30.82
CA ARG A 509 2.72 14.57 -31.12
C ARG A 509 2.68 14.20 -32.60
N ASP A 510 2.75 15.19 -33.48
CA ASP A 510 2.70 15.01 -34.93
C ASP A 510 3.95 14.26 -35.45
N ASN A 511 5.12 14.47 -34.83
CA ASN A 511 6.32 13.71 -35.14
C ASN A 511 6.18 12.21 -34.81
N VAL A 512 5.61 11.88 -33.64
CA VAL A 512 5.31 10.49 -33.26
C VAL A 512 4.35 9.85 -34.27
N GLU A 513 3.31 10.58 -34.70
CA GLU A 513 2.38 10.11 -35.73
C GLU A 513 3.08 9.81 -37.06
N ARG A 514 3.92 10.75 -37.53
CA ARG A 514 4.70 10.59 -38.77
C ARG A 514 5.59 9.33 -38.75
N LEU A 515 6.16 9.00 -37.60
CA LEU A 515 7.00 7.81 -37.42
C LEU A 515 6.15 6.53 -37.37
N ALA A 516 5.10 6.52 -36.55
CA ALA A 516 4.34 5.32 -36.23
C ALA A 516 3.42 4.87 -37.37
N VAL A 517 2.79 5.77 -38.13
CA VAL A 517 1.84 5.42 -39.21
C VAL A 517 2.45 4.51 -40.29
N PRO A 518 3.65 4.76 -40.86
CA PRO A 518 4.23 3.88 -41.88
C PRO A 518 4.89 2.61 -41.33
N TYR A 519 5.14 2.50 -40.02
CA TYR A 519 5.77 1.32 -39.42
C TYR A 519 4.80 0.13 -39.41
N LYS A 520 5.32 -1.07 -39.71
CA LYS A 520 4.55 -2.31 -39.87
C LYS A 520 4.63 -3.18 -38.60
N PRO A 521 3.54 -3.87 -38.22
CA PRO A 521 3.57 -4.80 -37.09
C PRO A 521 4.36 -6.07 -37.41
N GLU A 522 5.19 -6.53 -36.47
CA GLU A 522 6.04 -7.73 -36.63
C GLU A 522 5.45 -8.98 -35.97
N ASN A 523 4.52 -8.80 -35.03
CA ASN A 523 3.84 -9.87 -34.30
C ASN A 523 2.42 -9.44 -33.87
N MET A 524 1.70 -10.33 -33.19
CA MET A 524 0.30 -10.07 -32.80
C MET A 524 0.14 -8.94 -31.78
N ILE A 525 1.14 -8.72 -30.91
CA ILE A 525 1.13 -7.62 -29.94
C ILE A 525 1.22 -6.29 -30.68
N ASP A 526 2.13 -6.19 -31.66
CA ASP A 526 2.27 -5.00 -32.50
C ASP A 526 1.03 -4.75 -33.34
N LEU A 527 0.43 -5.80 -33.91
CA LEU A 527 -0.80 -5.66 -34.70
C LEU A 527 -1.92 -5.05 -33.88
N ASN A 528 -2.13 -5.57 -32.66
CA ASN A 528 -3.14 -5.04 -31.74
C ASN A 528 -2.84 -3.59 -31.31
N TRP A 529 -1.58 -3.27 -30.97
CA TRP A 529 -1.21 -1.90 -30.62
C TRP A 529 -1.23 -0.94 -31.82
N LYS A 530 -1.02 -1.41 -33.05
CA LYS A 530 -1.17 -0.61 -34.26
C LYS A 530 -2.63 -0.23 -34.50
N ILE A 531 -3.54 -1.19 -34.35
CA ILE A 531 -4.99 -0.94 -34.41
C ILE A 531 -5.38 0.07 -33.33
N HIS A 532 -4.90 -0.14 -32.09
CA HIS A 532 -5.11 0.79 -30.99
C HIS A 532 -4.62 2.20 -31.35
N PHE A 533 -3.37 2.33 -31.83
CA PHE A 533 -2.77 3.60 -32.22
C PHE A 533 -3.63 4.37 -33.22
N LEU A 534 -3.99 3.73 -34.34
CA LEU A 534 -4.78 4.37 -35.41
C LEU A 534 -6.20 4.73 -34.94
N ALA A 535 -6.81 3.90 -34.09
CA ALA A 535 -8.10 4.21 -33.47
C ALA A 535 -8.01 5.43 -32.55
N THR A 536 -6.93 5.57 -31.79
CA THR A 536 -6.68 6.68 -30.87
C THR A 536 -6.43 8.01 -31.59
N ILE A 537 -5.59 8.03 -32.62
CA ILE A 537 -5.20 9.27 -33.31
C ILE A 537 -6.25 9.75 -34.32
N GLY A 538 -7.11 8.86 -34.82
CA GLY A 538 -8.16 9.24 -35.75
C GLY A 538 -8.83 8.07 -36.46
N ARG A 539 -9.77 7.40 -35.78
CA ARG A 539 -10.51 6.24 -36.32
C ARG A 539 -11.12 6.48 -37.71
N GLU A 540 -11.76 7.62 -37.94
CA GLU A 540 -12.38 7.92 -39.24
C GLU A 540 -11.34 8.16 -40.34
N ARG A 541 -10.26 8.88 -39.99
CA ARG A 541 -9.15 9.21 -40.88
C ARG A 541 -8.41 7.98 -41.38
N TYR A 542 -8.24 6.97 -40.52
CA TYR A 542 -7.50 5.74 -40.79
C TYR A 542 -8.40 4.52 -40.97
N SER A 543 -9.67 4.72 -41.35
CA SER A 543 -10.66 3.64 -41.43
C SER A 543 -10.23 2.51 -42.39
N LYS A 544 -9.66 2.83 -43.56
CA LYS A 544 -9.20 1.83 -44.53
C LYS A 544 -8.01 1.00 -44.00
N GLU A 545 -7.05 1.66 -43.36
CA GLU A 545 -5.91 1.01 -42.74
C GLU A 545 -6.33 0.15 -41.55
N LEU A 546 -7.29 0.62 -40.75
CA LEU A 546 -7.89 -0.15 -39.66
C LEU A 546 -8.57 -1.40 -40.18
N ASP A 547 -9.40 -1.30 -41.23
CA ASP A 547 -10.07 -2.46 -41.82
C ASP A 547 -9.06 -3.51 -42.30
N ALA A 548 -7.98 -3.10 -42.99
CA ALA A 548 -6.94 -4.02 -43.45
C ALA A 548 -6.21 -4.73 -42.28
N LEU A 549 -5.92 -4.02 -41.18
CA LEU A 549 -5.28 -4.61 -40.01
C LEU A 549 -6.23 -5.53 -39.23
N ILE A 550 -7.53 -5.21 -39.18
CA ILE A 550 -8.56 -6.05 -38.57
C ILE A 550 -8.74 -7.34 -39.38
N ASP A 551 -8.77 -7.26 -40.71
CA ASP A 551 -8.81 -8.44 -41.58
C ASP A 551 -7.58 -9.32 -41.38
N GLN A 552 -6.39 -8.71 -41.24
CA GLN A 552 -5.17 -9.43 -40.88
C GLN A 552 -5.33 -10.13 -39.52
N LEU A 553 -5.83 -9.44 -38.50
CA LEU A 553 -6.05 -10.01 -37.17
C LEU A 553 -7.01 -11.20 -37.23
N TYR A 554 -8.17 -11.07 -37.90
CA TYR A 554 -9.14 -12.15 -38.07
C TYR A 554 -8.58 -13.34 -38.83
N SER A 555 -7.64 -13.13 -39.76
CA SER A 555 -7.01 -14.24 -40.47
C SER A 555 -6.24 -15.21 -39.55
N TYR A 556 -5.84 -14.77 -38.35
CA TYR A 556 -5.13 -15.58 -37.34
C TYR A 556 -6.02 -16.02 -36.17
N GLU A 557 -7.31 -15.68 -36.14
CA GLU A 557 -8.22 -16.15 -35.10
C GLU A 557 -8.35 -17.69 -35.19
N ARG A 558 -8.31 -18.34 -34.02
CA ARG A 558 -8.50 -19.77 -33.89
C ARG A 558 -9.98 -20.12 -33.64
N PRO A 559 -10.40 -21.39 -33.81
CA PRO A 559 -11.80 -21.80 -33.58
C PRO A 559 -12.33 -21.55 -32.17
N ASP A 560 -11.44 -21.42 -31.19
CA ASP A 560 -11.75 -21.08 -29.80
C ASP A 560 -11.90 -19.56 -29.56
N GLY A 561 -11.78 -18.73 -30.60
CA GLY A 561 -11.87 -17.28 -30.50
C GLY A 561 -10.61 -16.59 -29.97
N MET A 562 -9.48 -17.30 -29.92
CA MET A 562 -8.22 -16.78 -29.38
C MET A 562 -7.14 -16.59 -30.46
N TRP A 563 -6.10 -15.82 -30.12
CA TRP A 563 -4.99 -15.49 -31.02
C TRP A 563 -3.63 -15.95 -30.49
N PRO A 564 -2.72 -16.40 -31.37
CA PRO A 564 -1.33 -16.72 -31.03
C PRO A 564 -0.46 -15.47 -30.87
N TYR A 565 0.71 -15.63 -30.26
CA TYR A 565 1.74 -14.58 -30.21
C TYR A 565 2.41 -14.31 -31.58
N PRO A 566 3.03 -15.32 -32.24
CA PRO A 566 3.56 -15.14 -33.58
C PRO A 566 2.44 -15.09 -34.62
N PHE A 567 2.76 -14.57 -35.80
CA PHE A 567 1.92 -14.70 -37.00
C PHE A 567 1.97 -16.13 -37.59
N ASP A 568 1.59 -17.11 -36.76
CA ASP A 568 1.52 -18.52 -37.11
C ASP A 568 0.20 -19.13 -36.59
N LYS A 569 -0.66 -19.59 -37.51
CA LYS A 569 -1.96 -20.20 -37.16
C LYS A 569 -1.83 -21.51 -36.40
N GLN A 570 -0.66 -22.17 -36.47
CA GLN A 570 -0.41 -23.42 -35.75
C GLN A 570 0.08 -23.19 -34.32
N ALA A 571 0.55 -21.98 -34.00
CA ALA A 571 0.99 -21.63 -32.66
C ALA A 571 -0.19 -21.64 -31.67
N ARG A 572 0.12 -21.90 -30.40
CA ARG A 572 -0.87 -21.90 -29.32
C ARG A 572 -1.38 -20.48 -29.08
N PRO A 573 -2.66 -20.32 -28.68
CA PRO A 573 -3.18 -19.02 -28.28
C PRO A 573 -2.47 -18.50 -27.01
N ALA A 574 -2.46 -17.19 -26.85
CA ALA A 574 -1.97 -16.51 -25.66
C ALA A 574 -3.08 -15.61 -25.09
N ASP A 575 -3.38 -15.75 -23.80
CA ASP A 575 -4.55 -15.13 -23.16
C ASP A 575 -4.51 -13.61 -23.23
N PHE A 576 -3.45 -12.99 -22.72
CA PHE A 576 -3.36 -11.53 -22.67
C PHE A 576 -3.32 -10.91 -24.08
N ILE A 577 -2.80 -11.63 -25.08
CA ILE A 577 -2.80 -11.20 -26.49
C ILE A 577 -4.22 -11.24 -27.05
N SER A 578 -4.96 -12.30 -26.74
CA SER A 578 -6.35 -12.45 -27.14
C SER A 578 -7.23 -11.38 -26.51
N TYR A 579 -7.05 -11.08 -25.22
CA TYR A 579 -7.78 -10.00 -24.55
C TYR A 579 -7.37 -8.61 -25.05
N HIS A 580 -6.11 -8.43 -25.44
CA HIS A 580 -5.67 -7.22 -26.12
C HIS A 580 -6.29 -7.08 -27.52
N ALA A 581 -6.47 -8.17 -28.26
CA ALA A 581 -7.19 -8.15 -29.55
C ALA A 581 -8.65 -7.69 -29.38
N ILE A 582 -9.35 -8.19 -28.35
CA ILE A 582 -10.70 -7.72 -28.00
C ILE A 582 -10.69 -6.20 -27.74
N LEU A 583 -9.73 -5.69 -26.96
CA LEU A 583 -9.59 -4.25 -26.71
C LEU A 583 -9.33 -3.47 -28.00
N ALA A 584 -8.41 -3.93 -28.85
CA ALA A 584 -8.07 -3.27 -30.10
C ALA A 584 -9.29 -3.14 -31.04
N LEU A 585 -10.05 -4.23 -31.19
CA LEU A 585 -11.31 -4.27 -31.95
C LEU A 585 -12.36 -3.32 -31.35
N ALA A 586 -12.50 -3.31 -30.03
CA ALA A 586 -13.45 -2.44 -29.33
C ALA A 586 -13.15 -0.95 -29.56
N LEU A 587 -11.87 -0.57 -29.52
CA LEU A 587 -11.38 0.79 -29.78
C LEU A 587 -11.54 1.19 -31.24
N ALA A 588 -11.32 0.25 -32.16
CA ALA A 588 -11.62 0.43 -33.59
C ALA A 588 -13.12 0.53 -33.90
N GLY A 589 -14.00 0.39 -32.90
CA GLY A 589 -15.44 0.59 -33.02
C GLY A 589 -16.22 -0.68 -33.33
N ARG A 590 -15.58 -1.86 -33.38
CA ARG A 590 -16.28 -3.14 -33.52
C ARG A 590 -17.09 -3.45 -32.26
N ARG A 591 -18.17 -4.20 -32.43
CA ARG A 591 -19.14 -4.52 -31.38
C ARG A 591 -19.58 -5.99 -31.51
N PRO A 592 -19.65 -6.74 -30.39
CA PRO A 592 -19.95 -8.18 -30.43
C PRO A 592 -21.35 -8.47 -30.97
N GLU A 593 -22.28 -7.51 -30.90
CA GLU A 593 -23.63 -7.64 -31.47
C GLU A 593 -23.63 -7.69 -33.01
N THR A 594 -22.57 -7.19 -33.65
CA THR A 594 -22.47 -7.05 -35.11
C THR A 594 -21.23 -7.71 -35.70
N ASP A 595 -20.40 -8.33 -34.86
CA ASP A 595 -19.12 -8.91 -35.24
C ASP A 595 -18.95 -10.26 -34.56
N GLU A 596 -19.11 -11.34 -35.34
CA GLU A 596 -19.09 -12.72 -34.83
C GLU A 596 -17.70 -13.14 -34.31
N HIS A 597 -16.61 -12.60 -34.87
CA HIS A 597 -15.25 -12.86 -34.40
C HIS A 597 -15.07 -12.27 -33.01
N LEU A 598 -15.48 -11.01 -32.83
CA LEU A 598 -15.44 -10.36 -31.52
C LEU A 598 -16.37 -11.03 -30.51
N ALA A 599 -17.56 -11.47 -30.92
CA ALA A 599 -18.49 -12.17 -30.04
C ALA A 599 -17.89 -13.48 -29.49
N ARG A 600 -17.25 -14.29 -30.36
CA ARG A 600 -16.56 -15.53 -29.94
C ARG A 600 -15.43 -15.25 -28.97
N ALA A 601 -14.58 -14.26 -29.27
CA ALA A 601 -13.47 -13.89 -28.41
C ALA A 601 -13.93 -13.41 -27.02
N VAL A 602 -15.02 -12.63 -26.96
CA VAL A 602 -15.61 -12.20 -25.69
C VAL A 602 -16.15 -13.38 -24.89
N ASP A 603 -16.88 -14.31 -25.53
CA ASP A 603 -17.37 -15.52 -24.87
C ASP A 603 -16.22 -16.38 -24.29
N ALA A 604 -15.14 -16.55 -25.06
CA ALA A 604 -13.93 -17.24 -24.60
C ALA A 604 -13.29 -16.53 -23.40
N CYS A 605 -13.18 -15.20 -23.45
CA CYS A 605 -12.66 -14.39 -22.35
C CYS A 605 -13.50 -14.55 -21.06
N LEU A 606 -14.83 -14.49 -21.15
CA LEU A 606 -15.71 -14.66 -19.99
C LEU A 606 -15.59 -16.05 -19.36
N LYS A 607 -15.53 -17.10 -20.19
CA LYS A 607 -15.36 -18.50 -19.73
C LYS A 607 -14.01 -18.74 -19.07
N ALA A 608 -12.98 -17.98 -19.45
CA ALA A 608 -11.63 -18.11 -18.91
C ALA A 608 -11.43 -17.41 -17.56
N GLN A 609 -12.41 -16.65 -17.06
CA GLN A 609 -12.28 -16.02 -15.75
C GLN A 609 -12.25 -17.09 -14.64
N ARG A 610 -11.24 -17.01 -13.78
CA ARG A 610 -11.02 -17.98 -12.72
C ARG A 610 -11.91 -17.72 -11.50
N PRO A 611 -12.14 -18.73 -10.63
CA PRO A 611 -13.02 -18.59 -9.46
C PRO A 611 -12.63 -17.49 -8.47
N GLU A 612 -11.36 -17.08 -8.40
CA GLU A 612 -10.92 -15.96 -7.58
C GLU A 612 -11.20 -14.58 -8.20
N GLY A 613 -11.64 -14.53 -9.46
CA GLY A 613 -11.95 -13.30 -10.20
C GLY A 613 -10.90 -12.86 -11.22
N SER A 614 -9.73 -13.50 -11.26
CA SER A 614 -8.62 -13.15 -12.14
C SER A 614 -8.75 -13.78 -13.55
N TRP A 615 -7.95 -13.27 -14.49
CA TRP A 615 -7.61 -13.99 -15.72
C TRP A 615 -6.13 -14.28 -15.77
N GLU A 616 -5.80 -15.52 -16.08
CA GLU A 616 -4.45 -15.99 -16.35
C GLU A 616 -4.57 -17.35 -17.05
N GLY A 617 -3.87 -17.54 -18.17
CA GLY A 617 -3.78 -18.85 -18.81
C GLY A 617 -2.35 -19.33 -18.88
N ASP A 618 -1.95 -19.95 -19.99
CA ASP A 618 -0.70 -20.71 -20.08
C ASP A 618 0.53 -19.81 -19.84
N PRO A 619 1.42 -20.13 -18.89
CA PRO A 619 2.63 -19.34 -18.62
C PRO A 619 3.63 -19.34 -19.78
N VAL A 620 3.51 -20.20 -20.79
CA VAL A 620 4.46 -20.32 -21.92
C VAL A 620 4.70 -19.00 -22.66
N TYR A 621 3.72 -18.07 -22.66
CA TYR A 621 3.85 -16.74 -23.28
C TYR A 621 3.95 -15.59 -22.28
N GLN A 622 4.16 -15.91 -21.00
CA GLN A 622 4.26 -14.94 -19.92
C GLN A 622 5.67 -15.01 -19.35
N GLY A 623 6.51 -14.00 -19.60
CA GLY A 623 7.84 -13.89 -18.97
C GLY A 623 7.81 -13.97 -17.44
N PHE A 624 6.64 -13.70 -16.83
CA PHE A 624 6.33 -14.03 -15.44
C PHE A 624 4.92 -14.63 -15.33
N ASN A 625 4.80 -15.78 -14.67
CA ASN A 625 3.52 -16.42 -14.36
C ASN A 625 2.77 -15.62 -13.28
N THR A 626 2.04 -14.58 -13.69
CA THR A 626 1.26 -13.71 -12.81
C THR A 626 -0.05 -13.27 -13.46
N PRO A 627 -1.13 -13.06 -12.69
CA PRO A 627 -2.44 -12.75 -13.24
C PRO A 627 -2.59 -11.29 -13.73
N PHE A 628 -1.65 -10.39 -13.39
CA PHE A 628 -1.80 -8.96 -13.65
C PHE A 628 -1.95 -8.62 -15.13
N ARG A 629 -1.13 -9.23 -16.01
CA ARG A 629 -1.10 -8.82 -17.42
C ARG A 629 -2.36 -9.23 -18.16
N ALA A 630 -2.83 -10.46 -17.98
CA ALA A 630 -4.06 -10.95 -18.60
C ALA A 630 -5.31 -10.27 -17.99
N THR A 631 -5.37 -10.18 -16.66
CA THR A 631 -6.48 -9.50 -15.96
C THR A 631 -6.63 -8.05 -16.40
N GLN A 632 -5.55 -7.27 -16.56
CA GLN A 632 -5.66 -5.89 -17.01
C GLN A 632 -6.35 -5.79 -18.38
N PHE A 633 -5.96 -6.63 -19.35
CA PHE A 633 -6.46 -6.52 -20.72
C PHE A 633 -7.91 -7.01 -20.80
N ALA A 634 -8.26 -8.06 -20.06
CA ALA A 634 -9.64 -8.50 -19.94
C ALA A 634 -10.52 -7.39 -19.34
N VAL A 635 -10.10 -6.76 -18.24
CA VAL A 635 -10.82 -5.65 -17.60
C VAL A 635 -10.94 -4.44 -18.54
N MET A 636 -9.86 -4.04 -19.21
CA MET A 636 -9.89 -2.92 -20.18
C MET A 636 -10.81 -3.22 -21.36
N ALA A 637 -10.70 -4.41 -21.96
CA ALA A 637 -11.48 -4.82 -23.11
C ALA A 637 -12.98 -4.89 -22.79
N LEU A 638 -13.34 -5.63 -21.74
CA LEU A 638 -14.73 -5.84 -21.34
C LEU A 638 -15.36 -4.54 -20.84
N SER A 639 -14.65 -3.70 -20.09
CA SER A 639 -15.20 -2.41 -19.65
C SER A 639 -15.43 -1.43 -20.80
N THR A 640 -14.62 -1.50 -21.86
CA THR A 640 -14.77 -0.67 -23.07
C THR A 640 -16.00 -1.08 -23.88
N LEU A 641 -16.26 -2.39 -23.97
CA LEU A 641 -17.44 -2.94 -24.66
C LEU A 641 -18.72 -2.79 -23.83
N TYR A 642 -18.62 -3.06 -22.54
CA TYR A 642 -19.73 -3.13 -21.60
C TYR A 642 -19.54 -2.08 -20.51
N ARG A 643 -20.05 -0.87 -20.76
CA ARG A 643 -19.96 0.24 -19.80
C ARG A 643 -20.58 -0.12 -18.45
N GLY A 644 -19.99 0.41 -17.39
CA GLY A 644 -20.43 0.23 -16.02
C GLY A 644 -21.87 0.69 -15.81
N PRO A 645 -22.59 0.10 -14.85
CA PRO A 645 -23.99 0.42 -14.63
C PRO A 645 -24.12 1.85 -14.06
N ARG A 646 -25.12 2.61 -14.51
CA ARG A 646 -25.41 3.96 -13.98
C ARG A 646 -25.83 3.93 -12.50
N GLU A 647 -26.35 2.79 -12.04
CA GLU A 647 -26.64 2.51 -10.63
C GLU A 647 -25.83 1.28 -10.18
N PRO A 648 -25.11 1.33 -9.04
CA PRO A 648 -24.36 0.21 -8.49
C PRO A 648 -25.32 -0.85 -7.93
N THR A 649 -25.97 -1.61 -8.80
CA THR A 649 -26.91 -2.68 -8.40
C THR A 649 -26.21 -4.00 -8.12
N PHE A 650 -24.94 -4.13 -8.48
CA PHE A 650 -24.34 -5.45 -8.59
C PHE A 650 -23.49 -5.89 -7.40
N ILE A 651 -22.75 -5.02 -6.70
CA ILE A 651 -21.84 -5.45 -5.62
C ILE A 651 -21.66 -4.34 -4.57
N THR A 652 -22.04 -4.61 -3.32
CA THR A 652 -21.28 -4.32 -2.08
C THR A 652 -22.13 -4.63 -0.85
N THR A 653 -21.46 -4.95 0.25
CA THR A 653 -21.97 -5.06 1.63
C THR A 653 -22.51 -3.74 2.20
N LEU A 654 -22.59 -2.69 1.38
CA LEU A 654 -23.29 -1.45 1.69
C LEU A 654 -24.78 -1.70 1.48
N ALA A 655 -25.58 -1.47 2.52
CA ALA A 655 -27.03 -1.70 2.50
C ALA A 655 -27.69 -1.29 1.15
N PRO A 656 -28.61 -2.11 0.59
CA PRO A 656 -29.34 -1.76 -0.63
C PRO A 656 -30.05 -0.41 -0.47
N GLY A 657 -29.90 0.51 -1.43
CA GLY A 657 -30.77 1.70 -1.56
C GLY A 657 -30.17 3.09 -1.27
N GLY A 658 -28.88 3.33 -1.53
CA GLY A 658 -28.30 4.68 -1.44
C GLY A 658 -28.39 5.49 -2.75
N PRO A 659 -28.59 6.82 -2.72
CA PRO A 659 -28.52 7.65 -3.92
C PRO A 659 -27.11 7.63 -4.52
N THR A 660 -27.04 7.50 -5.84
CA THR A 660 -25.81 7.56 -6.64
C THR A 660 -25.27 8.98 -6.70
N GLY A 661 -24.04 9.20 -6.22
CA GLY A 661 -23.33 10.47 -6.37
C GLY A 661 -22.73 10.66 -7.78
N PRO A 662 -22.31 11.90 -8.13
CA PRO A 662 -21.57 12.18 -9.36
C PRO A 662 -20.28 11.35 -9.44
N PRO A 663 -19.70 11.15 -10.64
CA PRO A 663 -18.48 10.37 -10.83
C PRO A 663 -17.37 10.96 -9.96
N GLY A 664 -16.67 10.13 -9.17
CA GLY A 664 -15.68 10.55 -8.17
C GLY A 664 -15.39 9.42 -7.19
N TRP A 665 -14.81 9.71 -6.02
CA TRP A 665 -14.54 8.66 -5.03
C TRP A 665 -15.80 7.99 -4.50
N ASN A 666 -16.85 8.76 -4.24
CA ASN A 666 -18.10 8.24 -3.67
C ASN A 666 -19.03 7.62 -4.73
N ALA A 667 -18.62 7.57 -6.00
CA ALA A 667 -19.35 6.81 -7.00
C ALA A 667 -19.55 5.37 -6.51
N GLY A 668 -20.76 4.84 -6.73
CA GLY A 668 -21.10 3.49 -6.30
C GLY A 668 -21.38 3.30 -4.81
N SER A 669 -21.31 4.36 -3.98
CA SER A 669 -21.62 4.28 -2.54
C SER A 669 -22.72 5.25 -2.13
N PRO A 670 -23.49 4.93 -1.06
CA PRO A 670 -24.43 5.88 -0.50
C PRO A 670 -23.73 7.18 -0.11
N TYR A 671 -24.37 8.33 -0.38
CA TYR A 671 -23.83 9.62 0.02
C TYR A 671 -23.54 9.63 1.53
N PRO A 672 -22.41 10.23 1.97
CA PRO A 672 -22.09 10.31 3.39
C PRO A 672 -23.22 10.98 4.18
N PRO A 673 -23.47 10.55 5.43
CA PRO A 673 -24.54 11.13 6.24
C PRO A 673 -24.28 12.61 6.53
N THR A 674 -25.35 13.41 6.54
CA THR A 674 -25.26 14.84 6.92
C THR A 674 -25.05 15.04 8.42
N LYS A 675 -25.39 14.04 9.24
CA LYS A 675 -25.22 14.05 10.69
C LYS A 675 -24.48 12.80 11.17
N LEU A 676 -23.41 13.00 11.91
CA LEU A 676 -22.63 11.91 12.50
C LEU A 676 -23.28 11.37 13.78
N ALA A 677 -23.11 10.07 14.02
CA ALA A 677 -23.56 9.40 15.23
C ALA A 677 -22.73 9.86 16.43
N ALA A 678 -23.39 10.39 17.47
CA ALA A 678 -22.71 10.87 18.67
C ALA A 678 -22.54 9.78 19.76
N ASN A 679 -23.49 8.84 19.86
CA ASN A 679 -23.54 7.82 20.92
C ASN A 679 -23.52 6.38 20.38
N ASN A 680 -22.88 6.17 19.23
CA ASN A 680 -22.68 4.85 18.64
C ASN A 680 -21.37 4.85 17.85
N LEU A 681 -20.28 4.38 18.47
CA LEU A 681 -18.94 4.36 17.88
C LEU A 681 -18.88 3.47 16.63
N PRO A 682 -19.36 2.21 16.60
CA PRO A 682 -19.38 1.41 15.38
C PRO A 682 -20.02 2.14 14.20
N ARG A 683 -21.17 2.76 14.42
CA ARG A 683 -21.86 3.55 13.39
C ARG A 683 -21.06 4.80 13.02
N LEU A 684 -20.49 5.53 13.98
CA LEU A 684 -19.66 6.70 13.69
C LEU A 684 -18.46 6.34 12.81
N LEU A 685 -17.77 5.23 13.10
CA LEU A 685 -16.62 4.78 12.30
C LEU A 685 -17.03 4.42 10.87
N ASP A 686 -18.11 3.63 10.71
CA ASP A 686 -18.68 3.32 9.38
C ASP A 686 -19.10 4.59 8.62
N GLN A 687 -19.65 5.59 9.31
CA GLN A 687 -20.00 6.87 8.69
C GLN A 687 -18.78 7.68 8.26
N LEU A 688 -17.73 7.74 9.08
CA LEU A 688 -16.48 8.44 8.78
C LEU A 688 -15.75 7.81 7.59
N ASP A 689 -15.80 6.49 7.47
CA ASP A 689 -15.15 5.71 6.41
C ASP A 689 -15.72 5.96 5.01
N ARG A 690 -16.91 6.57 4.93
CA ARG A 690 -17.60 6.90 3.68
C ARG A 690 -17.19 8.25 3.11
N PHE A 691 -16.44 9.08 3.85
CA PHE A 691 -16.04 10.41 3.39
C PHE A 691 -14.76 10.37 2.56
N TRP A 692 -14.90 10.37 1.24
CA TRP A 692 -13.77 10.44 0.30
C TRP A 692 -13.82 11.68 -0.61
N ASP A 693 -14.97 12.00 -1.20
CA ASP A 693 -15.14 13.32 -1.84
C ASP A 693 -15.35 14.41 -0.78
N LEU A 694 -14.91 15.63 -1.10
CA LEU A 694 -14.99 16.77 -0.19
C LEU A 694 -16.44 17.04 0.25
N ALA A 695 -16.70 16.87 1.54
CA ALA A 695 -18.03 17.05 2.11
C ALA A 695 -18.42 18.53 2.25
N PRO A 696 -19.72 18.85 2.34
CA PRO A 696 -20.18 20.17 2.72
C PRO A 696 -19.62 20.59 4.08
N GLU A 697 -19.32 21.88 4.22
CA GLU A 697 -18.71 22.47 5.40
C GLU A 697 -19.39 22.11 6.76
N PRO A 698 -20.73 21.98 6.89
CA PRO A 698 -21.35 21.49 8.13
C PRO A 698 -20.92 20.07 8.55
N ALA A 699 -20.66 19.18 7.59
CA ALA A 699 -20.13 17.85 7.87
C ALA A 699 -18.64 17.94 8.23
N LEU A 700 -17.84 18.72 7.49
CA LEU A 700 -16.43 18.96 7.80
C LEU A 700 -16.22 19.52 9.22
N ARG A 701 -17.09 20.43 9.68
CA ARG A 701 -17.06 20.91 11.07
C ARG A 701 -17.33 19.80 12.08
N GLN A 702 -18.29 18.92 11.82
CA GLN A 702 -18.57 17.78 12.70
C GLN A 702 -17.35 16.85 12.76
N ILE A 703 -16.72 16.55 11.64
CA ILE A 703 -15.54 15.66 11.57
C ILE A 703 -14.35 16.28 12.31
N ARG A 704 -14.05 17.57 12.08
CA ARG A 704 -13.02 18.30 12.85
C ARG A 704 -13.34 18.33 14.35
N ASN A 705 -14.61 18.48 14.73
CA ASN A 705 -15.00 18.42 16.13
C ASN A 705 -14.78 17.02 16.73
N VAL A 706 -15.10 15.94 16.00
CA VAL A 706 -14.79 14.57 16.44
C VAL A 706 -13.29 14.40 16.68
N LEU A 707 -12.45 14.84 15.73
CA LEU A 707 -10.99 14.82 15.88
C LEU A 707 -10.50 15.53 17.15
N LEU A 708 -11.07 16.70 17.47
CA LEU A 708 -10.58 17.53 18.57
C LEU A 708 -11.17 17.17 19.95
N THR A 709 -12.36 16.58 20.00
CA THR A 709 -13.15 16.49 21.25
C THR A 709 -13.56 15.09 21.65
N SER A 710 -13.48 14.10 20.74
CA SER A 710 -13.90 12.74 21.06
C SER A 710 -12.99 12.11 22.12
N ASP A 711 -13.60 11.46 23.11
CA ASP A 711 -12.88 10.69 24.13
C ASP A 711 -12.46 9.29 23.62
N GLN A 712 -12.89 8.90 22.42
CA GLN A 712 -12.53 7.63 21.78
C GLN A 712 -11.36 7.83 20.79
N PRO A 713 -10.17 7.24 21.03
CA PRO A 713 -9.04 7.31 20.11
C PRO A 713 -9.35 6.81 18.70
N LEU A 714 -10.11 5.71 18.56
CA LEU A 714 -10.55 5.21 17.24
C LEU A 714 -11.40 6.23 16.47
N ALA A 715 -12.23 7.03 17.15
CA ALA A 715 -13.00 8.07 16.48
C ALA A 715 -12.13 9.24 16.03
N ARG A 716 -11.13 9.64 16.83
CA ARG A 716 -10.19 10.70 16.45
C ARG A 716 -9.31 10.27 15.28
N GLU A 717 -8.83 9.03 15.28
CA GLU A 717 -8.10 8.42 14.17
C GLU A 717 -8.94 8.41 12.89
N ALA A 718 -10.16 7.86 12.95
CA ALA A 718 -11.03 7.78 11.78
C ALA A 718 -11.43 9.16 11.25
N ALA A 719 -11.60 10.16 12.14
CA ALA A 719 -11.85 11.53 11.73
C ALA A 719 -10.64 12.15 11.02
N ALA A 720 -9.42 11.97 11.54
CA ALA A 720 -8.21 12.43 10.85
C ALA A 720 -8.07 11.77 9.48
N ARG A 721 -8.30 10.46 9.39
CA ARG A 721 -8.25 9.69 8.14
C ARG A 721 -9.29 10.18 7.11
N ALA A 722 -10.55 10.39 7.53
CA ALA A 722 -11.58 10.96 6.67
C ALA A 722 -11.20 12.35 6.11
N LEU A 723 -10.63 13.22 6.95
CA LEU A 723 -10.18 14.56 6.53
C LEU A 723 -9.03 14.49 5.51
N GLY A 724 -8.15 13.49 5.62
CA GLY A 724 -7.08 13.24 4.67
C GLY A 724 -7.58 12.71 3.32
N HIS A 725 -8.51 11.75 3.31
CA HIS A 725 -9.13 11.24 2.06
C HIS A 725 -9.82 12.37 1.27
N MET A 726 -10.55 13.25 1.96
CA MET A 726 -11.16 14.43 1.35
C MET A 726 -10.18 15.54 0.97
N ALA A 727 -8.94 15.46 1.44
CA ALA A 727 -7.94 16.53 1.37
C ALA A 727 -8.51 17.90 1.78
N ASP A 728 -9.19 17.97 2.94
CA ASP A 728 -9.81 19.20 3.45
C ASP A 728 -8.75 20.22 3.95
N PRO A 729 -8.52 21.35 3.24
CA PRO A 729 -7.53 22.34 3.64
C PRO A 729 -7.85 23.01 5.00
N SER A 730 -9.14 23.10 5.35
CA SER A 730 -9.59 23.75 6.57
C SER A 730 -9.31 22.93 7.84
N SER A 731 -8.83 21.70 7.66
CA SER A 731 -8.44 20.77 8.73
C SER A 731 -6.96 20.82 9.08
N ILE A 732 -6.13 21.59 8.38
CA ILE A 732 -4.68 21.70 8.67
C ILE A 732 -4.42 22.04 10.15
N ALA A 733 -5.06 23.08 10.70
CA ALA A 733 -4.81 23.48 12.10
C ALA A 733 -5.29 22.43 13.14
N PRO A 734 -6.51 21.85 13.02
CA PRO A 734 -6.91 20.70 13.83
C PRO A 734 -5.92 19.51 13.76
N LEU A 735 -5.44 19.17 12.56
CA LEU A 735 -4.51 18.05 12.38
C LEU A 735 -3.13 18.35 12.98
N ILE A 736 -2.62 19.59 12.86
CA ILE A 736 -1.38 20.03 13.54
C ILE A 736 -1.50 19.91 15.06
N THR A 737 -2.70 20.14 15.60
CA THR A 737 -2.97 19.92 17.03
C THR A 737 -2.88 18.42 17.37
N ALA A 738 -3.49 17.57 16.54
CA ALA A 738 -3.54 16.13 16.70
C ALA A 738 -2.16 15.43 16.55
N LEU A 739 -1.15 16.08 15.97
CA LEU A 739 0.23 15.58 16.01
C LEU A 739 0.78 15.40 17.44
N GLY A 740 0.21 16.09 18.43
CA GLY A 740 0.53 15.94 19.85
C GLY A 740 -0.36 14.97 20.62
N ASP A 741 -1.25 14.21 19.97
CA ASP A 741 -2.23 13.35 20.66
C ASP A 741 -1.58 12.33 21.61
N SER A 742 -2.30 11.95 22.67
CA SER A 742 -1.83 10.93 23.62
C SER A 742 -1.75 9.53 23.01
N SER A 743 -2.45 9.28 21.89
CA SER A 743 -2.38 8.02 21.17
C SER A 743 -1.62 8.13 19.85
N LYS A 744 -0.68 7.21 19.63
CA LYS A 744 0.12 7.18 18.39
C LYS A 744 -0.70 6.89 17.14
N MET A 745 -1.85 6.21 17.27
CA MET A 745 -2.73 5.96 16.11
C MET A 745 -3.26 7.28 15.54
N VAL A 746 -3.65 8.21 16.42
CA VAL A 746 -4.16 9.53 16.02
C VAL A 746 -3.03 10.39 15.45
N GLN A 747 -1.84 10.34 16.05
CA GLN A 747 -0.65 11.03 15.52
C GLN A 747 -0.32 10.56 14.09
N SER A 748 -0.36 9.24 13.85
CA SER A 748 -0.04 8.65 12.56
C SER A 748 -1.09 9.03 11.50
N ALA A 749 -2.37 8.93 11.83
CA ALA A 749 -3.45 9.37 10.93
C ALA A 749 -3.41 10.88 10.66
N ALA A 750 -3.07 11.71 11.66
CA ALA A 750 -2.94 13.16 11.48
C ALA A 750 -1.75 13.52 10.57
N ALA A 751 -0.61 12.86 10.74
CA ALA A 751 0.57 13.04 9.89
C ALA A 751 0.29 12.63 8.43
N TRP A 752 -0.35 11.47 8.24
CA TRP A 752 -0.81 11.01 6.92
C TRP A 752 -1.81 12.01 6.30
N ALA A 753 -2.82 12.45 7.04
CA ALA A 753 -3.83 13.36 6.52
C ALA A 753 -3.26 14.72 6.12
N LEU A 754 -2.34 15.28 6.92
CA LEU A 754 -1.60 16.48 6.54
C LEU A 754 -0.83 16.26 5.24
N ARG A 755 -0.15 15.12 5.09
CA ARG A 755 0.57 14.81 3.85
C ARG A 755 -0.34 14.76 2.63
N MET A 756 -1.51 14.12 2.75
CA MET A 756 -2.51 14.06 1.68
C MET A 756 -3.01 15.46 1.30
N ILE A 757 -3.37 16.28 2.29
CA ILE A 757 -3.83 17.66 2.06
C ILE A 757 -2.74 18.48 1.38
N LEU A 758 -1.52 18.49 1.92
CA LEU A 758 -0.43 19.34 1.42
C LEU A 758 0.07 18.89 0.03
N SER A 759 -0.09 17.62 -0.32
CA SER A 759 0.25 17.13 -1.66
C SER A 759 -0.82 17.46 -2.71
N ARG A 760 -2.09 17.55 -2.31
CA ARG A 760 -3.24 17.73 -3.23
C ARG A 760 -3.79 19.17 -3.26
N ARG A 761 -3.43 20.02 -2.30
CA ARG A 761 -3.94 21.39 -2.14
C ARG A 761 -2.77 22.37 -2.12
N GLN A 762 -2.21 22.61 -3.30
CA GLN A 762 -0.98 23.39 -3.49
C GLN A 762 -1.15 24.87 -3.10
N ASP A 763 -2.38 25.38 -3.11
CA ASP A 763 -2.76 26.70 -2.61
C ASP A 763 -2.63 26.82 -1.07
N ALA A 764 -3.00 25.76 -0.34
CA ALA A 764 -2.90 25.70 1.12
C ALA A 764 -1.53 25.21 1.62
N ALA A 765 -0.74 24.56 0.75
CA ALA A 765 0.53 23.95 1.08
C ALA A 765 1.54 24.90 1.75
N PRO A 766 1.76 26.16 1.31
CA PRO A 766 2.69 27.08 1.98
C PRO A 766 2.35 27.31 3.46
N ARG A 767 1.08 27.57 3.78
CA ARG A 767 0.62 27.77 5.17
C ARG A 767 0.80 26.50 5.99
N GLY A 768 0.45 25.35 5.43
CA GLY A 768 0.57 24.08 6.13
C GLY A 768 2.02 23.67 6.41
N ARG A 769 2.94 23.91 5.46
CA ARG A 769 4.38 23.67 5.66
C ARG A 769 4.97 24.56 6.75
N ALA A 770 4.56 25.83 6.83
CA ALA A 770 4.97 26.72 7.92
C ALA A 770 4.48 26.22 9.29
N LEU A 771 3.24 25.75 9.39
CA LEU A 771 2.70 25.16 10.62
C LEU A 771 3.40 23.85 10.98
N LEU A 772 3.75 23.02 9.99
CA LEU A 772 4.50 21.79 10.19
C LEU A 772 5.93 22.07 10.68
N ALA A 773 6.62 23.07 10.11
CA ALA A 773 7.92 23.51 10.58
C ALA A 773 7.87 24.00 12.04
N ALA A 774 6.81 24.70 12.43
CA ALA A 774 6.57 25.08 13.82
C ALA A 774 6.30 23.86 14.72
N ALA A 775 5.53 22.87 14.24
CA ALA A 775 5.25 21.63 14.97
C ALA A 775 6.51 20.81 15.20
N LEU A 776 7.41 20.73 14.20
CA LEU A 776 8.73 20.12 14.35
C LEU A 776 9.54 20.81 15.44
N ARG A 777 9.40 22.12 15.66
CA ARG A 777 10.10 22.88 16.71
C ARG A 777 9.31 23.02 18.01
N SER A 778 8.23 22.26 18.18
CA SER A 778 7.39 22.35 19.38
C SER A 778 8.19 22.01 20.64
N PRO A 779 7.99 22.70 21.78
CA PRO A 779 8.57 22.27 23.06
C PRO A 779 8.03 20.89 23.49
N ASP A 780 6.85 20.51 23.02
CA ASP A 780 6.23 19.21 23.26
C ASP A 780 6.87 18.12 22.38
N ALA A 781 7.59 17.19 23.02
CA ALA A 781 8.26 16.08 22.36
C ALA A 781 7.29 15.14 21.62
N ARG A 782 6.05 14.97 22.10
CA ARG A 782 5.06 14.14 21.40
C ARG A 782 4.64 14.79 20.09
N ARG A 783 4.44 16.11 20.08
CA ARG A 783 4.13 16.86 18.86
C ARG A 783 5.27 16.79 17.85
N ARG A 784 6.53 16.89 18.29
CA ARG A 784 7.70 16.71 17.39
C ARG A 784 7.72 15.30 16.80
N TRP A 785 7.46 14.27 17.61
CA TRP A 785 7.37 12.88 17.15
C TRP A 785 6.21 12.62 16.19
N GLY A 786 5.04 13.22 16.43
CA GLY A 786 3.94 13.19 15.46
C GLY A 786 4.32 13.86 14.14
N ALA A 787 4.94 15.05 14.21
CA ALA A 787 5.34 15.82 13.04
C ALA A 787 6.38 15.10 12.16
N THR A 788 7.36 14.41 12.76
CA THR A 788 8.38 13.68 11.99
C THR A 788 7.83 12.46 11.23
N ARG A 789 6.70 11.89 11.64
CA ARG A 789 6.04 10.78 10.91
C ARG A 789 5.52 11.18 9.54
N LEU A 790 5.27 12.46 9.29
CA LEU A 790 4.80 12.91 7.99
C LEU A 790 5.76 12.48 6.88
N PHE A 791 7.06 12.51 7.17
CA PHE A 791 8.15 12.20 6.24
C PHE A 791 8.44 10.71 6.08
N ASN A 792 7.56 9.85 6.58
CA ASN A 792 7.73 8.40 6.53
C ASN A 792 7.57 7.86 5.10
N GLN A 793 6.55 8.31 4.36
CA GLN A 793 6.28 7.92 2.97
C GLN A 793 5.66 9.08 2.17
N HIS A 794 5.82 9.09 0.84
CA HIS A 794 5.02 9.88 -0.12
C HIS A 794 4.88 11.41 0.06
N PHE A 795 5.97 12.13 0.34
CA PHE A 795 5.94 13.58 0.60
C PHE A 795 6.67 14.46 -0.44
N LYS A 796 6.88 13.97 -1.68
CA LYS A 796 7.64 14.67 -2.74
C LYS A 796 7.24 16.14 -2.90
N TYR A 797 5.94 16.44 -2.88
CA TYR A 797 5.42 17.79 -3.13
C TYR A 797 5.66 18.78 -1.99
N LEU A 798 6.23 18.35 -0.87
CA LEU A 798 6.59 19.24 0.24
C LEU A 798 8.05 19.68 0.16
N THR A 799 8.86 19.10 -0.74
CA THR A 799 10.32 19.29 -0.69
C THR A 799 10.78 20.65 -1.20
N ASP A 800 9.96 21.41 -1.92
CA ASP A 800 10.30 22.77 -2.40
C ASP A 800 10.28 23.85 -1.30
N ASP A 801 10.33 23.48 -0.02
CA ASP A 801 10.34 24.40 1.13
C ASP A 801 11.65 24.30 1.94
N PRO A 802 12.57 25.25 1.77
CA PRO A 802 13.85 25.22 2.49
C PRO A 802 13.70 25.45 4.00
N GLU A 803 12.64 26.14 4.43
CA GLU A 803 12.38 26.34 5.86
C GLU A 803 11.92 25.05 6.52
N LEU A 804 11.07 24.28 5.83
CA LEU A 804 10.64 22.97 6.29
C LEU A 804 11.82 21.99 6.32
N LEU A 805 12.69 21.99 5.30
CA LEU A 805 13.92 21.20 5.31
C LEU A 805 14.79 21.56 6.52
N ARG A 806 15.02 22.85 6.76
CA ARG A 806 15.80 23.31 7.91
C ARG A 806 15.20 22.82 9.23
N ALA A 807 13.89 22.93 9.40
CA ALA A 807 13.19 22.45 10.59
C ALA A 807 13.34 20.93 10.80
N LEU A 808 13.34 20.14 9.72
CA LEU A 808 13.58 18.69 9.78
C LEU A 808 15.04 18.38 10.09
N THR A 809 16.00 19.06 9.46
CA THR A 809 17.44 18.89 9.68
C THR A 809 17.83 19.17 11.14
N GLU A 810 17.25 20.20 11.76
CA GLU A 810 17.46 20.49 13.18
C GLU A 810 17.05 19.32 14.10
N ARG A 811 16.09 18.47 13.69
CA ARG A 811 15.63 17.30 14.46
C ARG A 811 16.64 16.15 14.48
N LEU A 812 17.70 16.18 13.67
CA LEU A 812 18.85 15.28 13.87
C LEU A 812 19.49 15.47 15.26
N ASN A 813 19.28 16.60 15.93
CA ASN A 813 19.79 16.87 17.28
C ASN A 813 18.68 16.86 18.34
N ASP A 814 17.52 16.26 18.07
CA ASP A 814 16.44 16.14 19.05
C ASP A 814 16.88 15.33 20.28
N PRO A 815 16.48 15.70 21.52
CA PRO A 815 16.75 14.87 22.69
C PRO A 815 16.14 13.47 22.56
N VAL A 816 15.03 13.29 21.84
CA VAL A 816 14.33 11.99 21.72
C VAL A 816 14.91 11.16 20.54
N PRO A 817 15.46 9.96 20.79
CA PRO A 817 16.07 9.13 19.75
C PRO A 817 15.15 8.81 18.56
N SER A 818 13.87 8.48 18.82
CA SER A 818 12.91 8.17 17.76
C SER A 818 12.62 9.35 16.83
N VAL A 819 12.68 10.58 17.33
CA VAL A 819 12.57 11.80 16.53
C VAL A 819 13.82 11.98 15.64
N ARG A 820 15.02 11.74 16.19
CA ARG A 820 16.26 11.77 15.40
C ARG A 820 16.27 10.72 14.28
N PHE A 821 15.86 9.50 14.60
CA PHE A 821 15.75 8.41 13.62
C PHE A 821 14.78 8.77 12.48
N GLN A 822 13.57 9.26 12.81
CA GLN A 822 12.61 9.66 11.79
C GLN A 822 13.08 10.87 10.98
N ALA A 823 13.81 11.82 11.60
CA ALA A 823 14.43 12.91 10.87
C ALA A 823 15.47 12.42 9.86
N ALA A 824 16.36 11.50 10.26
CA ALA A 824 17.32 10.86 9.35
C ALA A 824 16.61 10.10 8.21
N SER A 825 15.49 9.45 8.51
CA SER A 825 14.65 8.75 7.54
C SER A 825 14.02 9.70 6.51
N GLY A 826 13.51 10.84 6.97
CA GLY A 826 12.93 11.86 6.10
C GLY A 826 13.99 12.54 5.21
N LEU A 827 15.17 12.82 5.75
CA LEU A 827 16.24 13.51 5.02
C LEU A 827 16.81 12.69 3.86
N TRP A 828 17.05 11.38 4.02
CA TRP A 828 17.54 10.59 2.89
C TRP A 828 16.52 10.52 1.76
N ARG A 829 15.21 10.47 2.06
CA ARG A 829 14.15 10.54 1.05
C ARG A 829 14.09 11.90 0.37
N TRP A 830 14.24 12.96 1.14
CA TRP A 830 14.25 14.33 0.63
C TRP A 830 15.37 14.55 -0.38
N TYR A 831 16.57 14.03 -0.10
CA TYR A 831 17.76 14.12 -0.96
C TYR A 831 17.46 13.76 -2.42
N TYR A 832 16.65 12.73 -2.63
CA TYR A 832 16.36 12.14 -3.93
C TYR A 832 15.46 12.98 -4.84
N TRP A 833 14.62 13.83 -4.26
CA TRP A 833 13.78 14.76 -5.03
C TRP A 833 14.45 16.12 -5.27
N LYS A 834 15.71 16.25 -4.87
CA LYS A 834 16.53 17.47 -5.03
C LYS A 834 17.70 17.28 -5.96
N ALA A 835 17.62 16.32 -6.88
CA ALA A 835 18.71 15.97 -7.79
C ALA A 835 19.35 17.17 -8.52
N ASP A 836 18.56 18.19 -8.86
CA ASP A 836 19.03 19.42 -9.54
C ASP A 836 19.49 20.54 -8.60
N ASP A 837 19.30 20.38 -7.29
CA ASP A 837 19.80 21.31 -6.26
C ASP A 837 21.02 20.71 -5.56
N ARG A 838 22.18 20.97 -6.16
CA ARG A 838 23.48 20.49 -5.70
C ARG A 838 23.78 20.88 -4.25
N ASP A 839 23.48 22.12 -3.89
CA ASP A 839 23.82 22.67 -2.58
C ASP A 839 22.91 22.08 -1.50
N GLU A 840 21.61 21.94 -1.76
CA GLU A 840 20.67 21.31 -0.83
C GLU A 840 21.01 19.82 -0.61
N ARG A 841 21.36 19.09 -1.68
CA ARG A 841 21.81 17.70 -1.58
C ARG A 841 23.09 17.55 -0.78
N ALA A 842 24.08 18.40 -1.04
CA ALA A 842 25.33 18.41 -0.29
C ALA A 842 25.08 18.68 1.19
N ALA A 843 24.20 19.63 1.53
CA ALA A 843 23.84 19.96 2.89
C ALA A 843 23.14 18.81 3.62
N ILE A 844 22.24 18.07 2.95
CA ILE A 844 21.58 16.89 3.52
C ILE A 844 22.59 15.79 3.86
N LEU A 845 23.45 15.42 2.90
CA LEU A 845 24.48 14.40 3.12
C LEU A 845 25.45 14.81 4.23
N GLU A 846 25.87 16.08 4.23
CA GLU A 846 26.74 16.62 5.27
C GLU A 846 26.09 16.58 6.64
N ALA A 847 24.80 16.92 6.77
CA ALA A 847 24.09 16.89 8.03
C ALA A 847 23.99 15.46 8.60
N LEU A 848 23.64 14.48 7.75
CA LEU A 848 23.59 13.06 8.12
C LEU A 848 24.97 12.55 8.59
N ALA A 849 26.02 12.78 7.78
CA ALA A 849 27.37 12.35 8.09
C ALA A 849 27.94 13.07 9.33
N THR A 850 27.65 14.36 9.50
CA THR A 850 28.10 15.12 10.67
C THR A 850 27.48 14.59 11.96
N ARG A 851 26.20 14.17 11.94
CA ARG A 851 25.53 13.66 13.14
C ARG A 851 26.20 12.41 13.72
N LEU A 852 26.81 11.56 12.87
CA LEU A 852 27.54 10.36 13.31
C LEU A 852 28.73 10.62 14.24
N ASN A 853 29.24 11.86 14.29
CA ASN A 853 30.33 12.24 15.18
C ASN A 853 29.98 12.15 16.67
N THR A 854 28.69 12.25 17.00
CA THR A 854 28.22 12.35 18.40
C THR A 854 27.04 11.42 18.72
N GLU A 855 26.47 10.73 17.73
CA GLU A 855 25.37 9.80 17.99
C GLU A 855 25.85 8.49 18.63
N THR A 856 25.30 8.21 19.81
CA THR A 856 25.61 7.03 20.62
C THR A 856 24.42 6.08 20.79
N ASP A 857 23.20 6.50 20.46
CA ASP A 857 22.04 5.62 20.45
C ASP A 857 22.17 4.62 19.29
N GLY A 858 22.17 3.31 19.59
CA GLY A 858 22.41 2.27 18.59
C GLY A 858 21.37 2.23 17.47
N MET A 859 20.09 2.52 17.77
CA MET A 859 19.03 2.57 16.76
C MET A 859 19.25 3.76 15.82
N VAL A 860 19.48 4.96 16.39
CA VAL A 860 19.68 6.17 15.58
C VAL A 860 20.96 6.07 14.76
N ARG A 861 22.03 5.53 15.36
CA ARG A 861 23.32 5.36 14.69
C ARG A 861 23.21 4.41 13.49
N ARG A 862 22.53 3.26 13.64
CA ARG A 862 22.21 2.39 12.50
C ARG A 862 21.38 3.13 11.46
N GLY A 863 20.32 3.82 11.88
CA GLY A 863 19.48 4.60 10.97
C GLY A 863 20.26 5.65 10.17
N LEU A 864 21.23 6.33 10.77
CA LEU A 864 22.12 7.27 10.08
C LEU A 864 23.06 6.57 9.09
N HIS A 865 23.62 5.40 9.45
CA HIS A 865 24.42 4.60 8.50
C HIS A 865 23.59 4.23 7.27
N GLU A 866 22.39 3.71 7.49
CA GLU A 866 21.47 3.28 6.43
C GLU A 866 20.96 4.46 5.60
N SER A 867 20.67 5.61 6.22
CA SER A 867 20.34 6.85 5.50
C SER A 867 21.46 7.29 4.56
N ILE A 868 22.72 7.24 5.01
CA ILE A 868 23.87 7.59 4.19
C ILE A 868 24.06 6.54 3.09
N TYR A 869 23.90 5.26 3.40
CA TYR A 869 23.94 4.18 2.41
C TYR A 869 22.93 4.44 1.30
N ASP A 870 21.66 4.72 1.63
CA ASP A 870 20.64 5.06 0.63
C ASP A 870 21.06 6.28 -0.19
N VAL A 871 21.46 7.39 0.45
CA VAL A 871 21.90 8.62 -0.26
C VAL A 871 23.03 8.36 -1.26
N LEU A 872 23.94 7.43 -0.96
CA LEU A 872 25.07 7.09 -1.82
C LEU A 872 24.72 6.02 -2.86
N ASP A 873 23.72 5.19 -2.58
CA ASP A 873 23.29 4.13 -3.46
C ASP A 873 22.24 4.63 -4.44
N GLU A 874 22.70 5.31 -5.49
CA GLU A 874 21.84 5.73 -6.60
C GLU A 874 21.53 4.58 -7.59
N ASN A 875 22.11 3.38 -7.37
CA ASN A 875 22.02 2.16 -8.20
C ASN A 875 21.70 2.40 -9.69
N THR A 876 22.66 2.97 -10.43
CA THR A 876 22.46 3.42 -11.81
C THR A 876 22.48 2.33 -12.86
N GLY A 877 22.57 1.04 -12.50
CA GLY A 877 22.39 -0.06 -13.46
C GLY A 877 21.06 0.06 -14.24
N TYR A 878 20.02 0.64 -13.63
CA TYR A 878 18.76 0.93 -14.31
C TYR A 878 18.81 2.21 -15.17
N MET A 879 19.62 3.20 -14.80
CA MET A 879 19.77 4.45 -15.56
C MET A 879 20.40 4.20 -16.94
N GLU A 880 21.18 3.12 -17.09
CA GLU A 880 21.69 2.70 -18.39
C GLU A 880 20.57 2.47 -19.42
N ALA A 881 19.40 1.97 -18.99
CA ALA A 881 18.25 1.85 -19.88
C ALA A 881 17.79 3.21 -20.43
N TRP A 882 17.77 4.24 -19.57
CA TRP A 882 17.39 5.60 -19.96
C TRP A 882 18.41 6.22 -20.92
N ILE A 883 19.71 6.04 -20.63
CA ILE A 883 20.81 6.47 -21.50
C ILE A 883 20.71 5.77 -22.87
N ARG A 884 20.51 4.45 -22.91
CA ARG A 884 20.40 3.69 -24.18
C ARG A 884 19.24 4.18 -25.04
N THR A 885 18.15 4.63 -24.42
CA THR A 885 16.96 5.10 -25.13
C THR A 885 17.01 6.58 -25.55
N ALA A 886 17.98 7.35 -25.08
CA ALA A 886 18.27 8.67 -25.64
C ALA A 886 18.75 8.52 -27.09
N SER A 887 18.25 9.40 -27.97
CA SER A 887 18.42 9.26 -29.43
C SER A 887 19.84 9.60 -29.90
N THR A 888 20.43 10.67 -29.38
CA THR A 888 21.73 11.18 -29.82
C THR A 888 22.86 10.78 -28.86
N GLN A 889 24.10 10.76 -29.35
CA GLN A 889 25.26 10.56 -28.47
C GLN A 889 25.49 11.75 -27.54
N GLU A 890 25.14 12.96 -27.97
CA GLU A 890 25.25 14.17 -27.15
C GLU A 890 24.36 14.08 -25.90
N ASP A 891 23.08 13.69 -26.07
CA ASP A 891 22.16 13.51 -24.94
C ASP A 891 22.66 12.44 -23.96
N LYS A 892 23.23 11.34 -24.49
CA LYS A 892 23.84 10.26 -23.67
C LYS A 892 25.00 10.78 -22.83
N ASP A 893 25.85 11.60 -23.44
CA ASP A 893 27.02 12.17 -22.78
C ASP A 893 26.60 13.20 -21.72
N VAL A 894 25.57 14.00 -21.98
CA VAL A 894 25.00 14.96 -21.01
C VAL A 894 24.48 14.23 -19.77
N ILE A 895 23.66 13.19 -19.96
CA ILE A 895 23.09 12.40 -18.85
C ILE A 895 24.21 11.73 -18.04
N SER A 896 25.19 11.14 -18.72
CA SER A 896 26.31 10.44 -18.09
C SER A 896 27.18 11.40 -17.26
N LYS A 897 27.55 12.56 -17.81
CA LYS A 897 28.32 13.59 -17.11
C LYS A 897 27.55 14.20 -15.93
N GLY A 898 26.23 14.36 -16.07
CA GLY A 898 25.35 14.80 -14.99
C GLY A 898 25.43 13.85 -13.79
N TYR A 899 25.37 12.55 -14.04
CA TYR A 899 25.53 11.55 -12.98
C TYR A 899 26.93 11.56 -12.36
N GLU A 900 27.99 11.62 -13.17
CA GLU A 900 29.36 11.71 -12.67
C GLU A 900 29.58 12.94 -11.77
N ALA A 901 28.96 14.08 -12.10
CA ALA A 901 28.99 15.28 -11.27
C ALA A 901 28.36 15.04 -9.89
N VAL A 902 27.22 14.34 -9.84
CA VAL A 902 26.55 13.97 -8.60
C VAL A 902 27.42 13.07 -7.71
N VAL A 903 28.04 12.04 -8.29
CA VAL A 903 28.95 11.13 -7.56
C VAL A 903 30.17 11.89 -7.05
N ARG A 904 30.71 12.80 -7.87
CA ARG A 904 31.82 13.66 -7.48
C ARG A 904 31.46 14.54 -6.28
N ASP A 905 30.25 15.10 -6.25
CA ASP A 905 29.78 15.95 -5.15
C ASP A 905 29.63 15.18 -3.85
N GLN A 906 29.03 13.99 -3.91
CA GLN A 906 28.98 13.07 -2.76
C GLN A 906 30.38 12.77 -2.22
N ALA A 907 31.33 12.44 -3.10
CA ALA A 907 32.72 12.16 -2.71
C ALA A 907 33.40 13.37 -2.05
N VAL A 908 33.19 14.58 -2.57
CA VAL A 908 33.74 15.82 -2.00
C VAL A 908 33.19 16.07 -0.60
N VAL A 909 31.87 15.93 -0.40
CA VAL A 909 31.22 16.10 0.90
C VAL A 909 31.76 15.08 1.91
N LEU A 910 31.76 13.80 1.55
CA LEU A 910 32.27 12.74 2.44
C LEU A 910 33.74 12.94 2.79
N ALA A 911 34.60 13.30 1.82
CA ALA A 911 36.00 13.57 2.07
C ALA A 911 36.21 14.73 3.05
N ARG A 912 35.40 15.80 2.93
CA ARG A 912 35.41 16.93 3.88
C ARG A 912 35.02 16.47 5.29
N VAL A 913 33.90 15.75 5.43
CA VAL A 913 33.42 15.30 6.74
C VAL A 913 34.40 14.31 7.38
N LEU A 914 34.93 13.34 6.63
CA LEU A 914 35.88 12.32 7.13
C LEU A 914 37.17 12.92 7.71
N ARG A 915 37.72 13.97 7.07
CA ARG A 915 38.94 14.66 7.55
C ARG A 915 38.73 15.26 8.94
N ASN A 916 37.54 15.82 9.17
CA ASN A 916 37.19 16.55 10.40
C ASN A 916 36.46 15.68 11.44
N SER A 917 36.18 14.41 11.12
CA SER A 917 35.37 13.55 11.98
C SER A 917 36.10 13.02 13.21
N THR A 918 35.36 12.75 14.28
CA THR A 918 35.81 11.96 15.44
C THR A 918 36.10 10.51 15.02
N ALA A 919 36.81 9.72 15.83
CA ALA A 919 37.01 8.30 15.55
C ALA A 919 35.66 7.57 15.36
N LEU A 920 34.68 7.88 16.21
CA LEU A 920 33.32 7.40 16.11
C LEU A 920 32.65 7.83 14.79
N GLY A 921 32.78 9.09 14.39
CA GLY A 921 32.24 9.58 13.12
C GLY A 921 32.85 8.86 11.91
N ARG A 922 34.18 8.68 11.90
CA ARG A 922 34.90 7.99 10.82
C ARG A 922 34.44 6.55 10.68
N GLU A 923 34.36 5.81 11.77
CA GLU A 923 33.84 4.43 11.78
C GLU A 923 32.44 4.37 11.16
N GLY A 924 31.54 5.26 11.59
CA GLY A 924 30.17 5.26 11.10
C GLY A 924 30.04 5.59 9.62
N ILE A 925 30.78 6.59 9.14
CA ILE A 925 30.78 6.98 7.71
C ILE A 925 31.37 5.86 6.85
N LEU A 926 32.48 5.24 7.27
CA LEU A 926 33.09 4.13 6.53
C LEU A 926 32.18 2.89 6.50
N THR A 927 31.45 2.62 7.59
CA THR A 927 30.44 1.55 7.65
C THR A 927 29.32 1.81 6.66
N ALA A 928 28.81 3.04 6.60
CA ALA A 928 27.72 3.43 5.69
C ALA A 928 28.06 3.26 4.19
N LEU A 929 29.34 3.17 3.81
CA LEU A 929 29.73 2.95 2.40
C LEU A 929 29.40 1.54 1.90
N TRP A 930 29.20 0.56 2.78
CA TRP A 930 29.03 -0.83 2.36
C TRP A 930 28.04 -1.64 3.20
N ASP A 931 27.63 -1.15 4.37
CA ASP A 931 26.77 -1.91 5.27
C ASP A 931 25.31 -1.43 5.24
N PHE A 932 24.39 -2.39 5.13
CA PHE A 932 22.95 -2.20 5.22
C PHE A 932 22.34 -3.50 5.78
N HIS A 933 21.38 -3.42 6.70
CA HIS A 933 20.93 -4.61 7.45
C HIS A 933 20.41 -5.77 6.56
N THR A 934 19.84 -5.47 5.40
CA THR A 934 19.35 -6.51 4.45
C THR A 934 20.48 -7.34 3.82
N ARG A 935 21.73 -6.83 3.81
CA ARG A 935 22.91 -7.58 3.34
C ARG A 935 23.27 -8.76 4.25
N HIS A 936 22.84 -8.72 5.50
CA HIS A 936 23.12 -9.77 6.51
C HIS A 936 21.99 -10.76 6.70
N MET A 937 20.88 -10.60 5.98
CA MET A 937 19.80 -11.59 5.99
C MET A 937 20.24 -12.83 5.21
N ALA A 938 20.87 -13.77 5.90
CA ALA A 938 20.99 -15.12 5.41
C ALA A 938 19.58 -15.72 5.32
N LEU A 939 19.22 -16.25 4.15
CA LEU A 939 18.14 -17.23 4.09
C LEU A 939 18.61 -18.40 4.98
N PRO A 940 17.82 -18.84 5.99
CA PRO A 940 17.96 -20.18 6.49
C PRO A 940 17.99 -21.11 5.28
N THR A 941 18.81 -22.16 5.32
CA THR A 941 18.74 -23.23 4.32
C THR A 941 17.29 -23.66 4.15
N LEU A 942 16.79 -23.53 2.91
CA LEU A 942 15.43 -23.89 2.50
C LEU A 942 15.08 -25.34 2.88
#